data_AF-A0A3B0VWV6-F1
#
_entry.id   AF-A0A3B0VWV6-F1
#
_cell.length_a   1.000
_cell.length_b   1.000
_cell.length_c   1.000
_cell.angle_alpha   90.00
_cell.angle_beta   90.00
_cell.angle_gamma   90.00
#
_symmetry.space_group_name_H-M   'P 1'
#
loop_
_entity.id
_entity.type
_entity.pdbx_description
1 polymer ?
#
loop_
_entity_poly.entity_id
_entity_poly.type
_entity_poly.pdbx_seq_one_letter_code
_entity_poly.pdbx_strand_id
1 'polypeptide(L)'
;MKYKYLCWLLSLFLLSLFFSAQAMAVTISGTCKQADRVTDCTDTGTIRFAIGGVLQPQTQNIVAGTWAISGVTLPTTGFVIVTMFIDGAPDHQEAVAVVNYSLSGDVTGVELIETHLSLGYDDTTRGLSNLDISRYDNSISGDEDVFHDVDASRSLTVDITGAVPNETLYIKSNHNFAPGPNSSVTTHHLYNDGIFGAGSNDIYVNGDWDFGTGTFNRDTSTVHFTGTGTIRNLVSPWWGKRFHNVTASAAGQTTTINPGLGVVVKGLLTLGSGTLDGGVMVLNKSGTAFVTAGATLANSQFKYSPPPGGQVDITVADYPSLWLAENSSASDSIFTLLGDFTCSGLSLHGNGSGKITTLNTMGYNISCQSLLIGSTSNRKGKLTLTNSVLNITSNIDIVSTTGIENELDAGDSTIYIGEDFQNDGLFSSGTSDVIFNGINDQRVVSSGDPFYNLTLNNTGGVNNNRLELGDSLTVNNQLTVSNGKLNTTTNNYSITVAGHFDQSSPTSEVEANASTITVGGDFSADGTLDSLNYNNASLILTGTGSLSYANLSSPWVNGFHNLTVGQSGNTTTLNLIRMTVRNVLTVGSGDFTSPTSDIYLLGANPLVFDTNARLSLNAIKLFGANQTIPTLHNGYDCHVFLSRNNTEVSQTGPITLNSGQNLRLNGDTFKDRAVTYQTNGFDLNIGGNLQLGAGADTALKTLDMSGSTVTVKGNVDIRTGTNSLISTNSELILNGTAAQSVTTNGKAFDKLTITNPSVSGVTFNDGFTTNTLTNTTPNSKLTFTSGETYTINSAVNLQGATGQPITLAPSSAGTAWNFVLNAGATKTIENVTVSWSDASGSHSTQKPIAPSNSTDGGNNIDWFPNVGISVTKNSTLISDPVNGTGGGKNHIPGAIVEYRITTRNTGTSSPDANTVIVYDILNANVEYDVTTGVNFLDGTTSSGLSLGSVGYSHVSSPDLYTYTPTGSFDPNVAKLKIETNGAFSFGGSPVPEFTVIFRVRIK
;
A
#
# COMPACT_ATOMS: atom_id res chain seq x y z
N MET A 1 3.46 -71.81 -89.20
CA MET A 1 4.61 -72.63 -89.65
C MET A 1 5.86 -71.78 -89.42
N LYS A 2 6.64 -71.95 -88.35
CA LYS A 2 7.65 -73.02 -88.11
C LYS A 2 8.46 -73.37 -89.37
N TYR A 3 9.78 -73.32 -89.20
CA TYR A 3 10.87 -73.53 -90.17
C TYR A 3 11.32 -72.30 -90.96
N LYS A 4 12.26 -71.56 -90.36
CA LYS A 4 13.67 -71.45 -90.82
C LYS A 4 14.37 -70.29 -90.09
N TYR A 5 14.09 -70.01 -88.82
CA TYR A 5 14.81 -70.51 -87.61
C TYR A 5 16.21 -71.16 -87.75
N LEU A 6 16.82 -71.22 -88.94
CA LEU A 6 18.16 -71.79 -89.13
C LEU A 6 19.15 -70.79 -89.77
N CYS A 7 18.67 -69.76 -90.49
CA CYS A 7 19.52 -68.70 -91.06
C CYS A 7 19.75 -67.52 -90.11
N TRP A 8 18.80 -67.25 -89.20
CA TRP A 8 18.97 -66.25 -88.14
C TRP A 8 19.82 -66.75 -86.97
N LEU A 9 19.82 -68.06 -86.68
CA LEU A 9 20.75 -68.65 -85.71
C LEU A 9 22.19 -68.63 -86.22
N LEU A 10 22.43 -68.82 -87.52
CA LEU A 10 23.78 -68.84 -88.09
C LEU A 10 24.38 -67.43 -88.27
N SER A 11 23.55 -66.40 -88.43
CA SER A 11 24.01 -65.00 -88.50
C SER A 11 24.27 -64.40 -87.12
N LEU A 12 23.61 -64.89 -86.07
CA LEU A 12 23.90 -64.54 -84.67
C LEU A 12 25.11 -65.32 -84.13
N PHE A 13 25.41 -66.51 -84.68
CA PHE A 13 26.59 -67.32 -84.34
C PHE A 13 27.87 -66.91 -85.08
N LEU A 14 27.77 -66.12 -86.17
CA LEU A 14 28.93 -65.58 -86.91
C LEU A 14 29.23 -64.10 -86.62
N LEU A 15 28.34 -63.37 -85.94
CA LEU A 15 28.66 -62.04 -85.39
C LEU A 15 29.21 -62.10 -83.95
N SER A 16 29.29 -63.31 -83.37
CA SER A 16 29.94 -63.61 -82.08
C SER A 16 31.40 -64.08 -82.23
N LEU A 17 31.92 -64.12 -83.45
CA LEU A 17 33.29 -64.50 -83.77
C LEU A 17 33.93 -63.36 -84.54
N PHE A 18 34.35 -62.31 -83.82
CA PHE A 18 35.41 -61.34 -84.14
C PHE A 18 35.23 -60.08 -83.26
N PHE A 19 35.24 -60.29 -81.94
CA PHE A 19 35.76 -59.36 -80.96
C PHE A 19 36.38 -60.22 -79.86
N SER A 20 37.61 -60.71 -80.08
CA SER A 20 38.44 -61.06 -78.91
C SER A 20 38.79 -59.72 -78.27
N ALA A 21 38.07 -59.34 -77.23
CA ALA A 21 38.53 -58.29 -76.33
C ALA A 21 39.90 -58.76 -75.82
N GLN A 22 40.96 -58.12 -76.29
CA GLN A 22 42.31 -58.37 -75.81
C GLN A 22 42.31 -57.89 -74.36
N ALA A 23 42.30 -58.84 -73.43
CA ALA A 23 42.32 -58.53 -72.01
C ALA A 23 43.61 -57.77 -71.71
N MET A 24 43.49 -56.50 -71.30
CA MET A 24 44.66 -55.71 -70.94
C MET A 24 45.17 -56.20 -69.59
N ALA A 25 46.47 -56.51 -69.52
CA ALA A 25 47.15 -56.63 -68.25
C ALA A 25 47.21 -55.24 -67.61
N VAL A 26 46.61 -55.10 -66.44
CA VAL A 26 46.61 -53.86 -65.66
C VAL A 26 47.49 -54.02 -64.43
N THR A 27 47.89 -52.90 -63.87
CA THR A 27 48.52 -52.81 -62.55
C THR A 27 47.48 -52.34 -61.54
N ILE A 28 47.40 -53.04 -60.40
CA ILE A 28 46.66 -52.57 -59.22
C ILE A 28 47.69 -52.02 -58.24
N SER A 29 47.54 -50.76 -57.82
CA SER A 29 48.51 -50.07 -56.96
C SER A 29 47.85 -49.16 -55.94
N GLY A 30 48.55 -48.92 -54.84
CA GLY A 30 48.01 -48.19 -53.71
C GLY A 30 49.01 -47.89 -52.62
N THR A 31 48.47 -47.48 -51.47
CA THR A 31 49.21 -47.30 -50.22
C THR A 31 48.75 -48.28 -49.16
N CYS A 32 49.63 -48.63 -48.23
CA CYS A 32 49.34 -49.31 -46.98
C CYS A 32 49.65 -48.35 -45.83
N LYS A 33 48.64 -48.04 -45.01
CA LYS A 33 48.75 -47.16 -43.84
C LYS A 33 48.31 -47.87 -42.56
N GLN A 34 48.88 -47.47 -41.43
CA GLN A 34 48.37 -47.84 -40.11
C GLN A 34 47.01 -47.20 -39.85
N ALA A 35 46.35 -47.60 -38.76
CA ALA A 35 45.02 -47.11 -38.39
C ALA A 35 44.93 -45.57 -38.23
N ASP A 36 46.05 -44.88 -38.02
CA ASP A 36 46.13 -43.40 -37.99
C ASP A 36 46.00 -42.73 -39.38
N ARG A 37 45.97 -43.53 -40.46
CA ARG A 37 45.89 -43.15 -41.88
C ARG A 37 47.08 -42.34 -42.40
N VAL A 38 48.12 -42.16 -41.60
CA VAL A 38 49.28 -41.32 -41.92
C VAL A 38 50.55 -42.15 -41.97
N THR A 39 50.78 -42.96 -40.94
CA THR A 39 51.96 -43.81 -40.80
C THR A 39 51.88 -44.98 -41.77
N ASP A 40 52.99 -45.34 -42.41
CA ASP A 40 53.07 -46.49 -43.31
C ASP A 40 52.94 -47.81 -42.52
N CYS A 41 52.30 -48.83 -43.10
CA CYS A 41 52.21 -50.16 -42.50
C CYS A 41 53.58 -50.78 -42.20
N THR A 42 53.61 -51.77 -41.30
CA THR A 42 54.77 -52.67 -41.17
C THR A 42 54.76 -53.77 -42.23
N ASP A 43 55.94 -54.34 -42.55
CA ASP A 43 56.09 -55.41 -43.56
C ASP A 43 55.59 -56.78 -43.04
N THR A 44 54.31 -56.89 -42.67
CA THR A 44 53.67 -58.09 -42.10
C THR A 44 52.49 -58.54 -42.95
N GLY A 45 52.59 -59.73 -43.58
CA GLY A 45 51.53 -60.33 -44.41
C GLY A 45 51.76 -60.21 -45.92
N THR A 46 50.76 -60.63 -46.70
CA THR A 46 50.79 -60.65 -48.18
C THR A 46 49.57 -59.94 -48.75
N ILE A 47 49.76 -58.96 -49.63
CA ILE A 47 48.66 -58.31 -50.35
C ILE A 47 48.07 -59.29 -51.37
N ARG A 48 46.78 -59.57 -51.24
CA ARG A 48 45.98 -60.44 -52.13
C ARG A 48 44.76 -59.70 -52.64
N PHE A 49 44.17 -60.22 -53.70
CA PHE A 49 42.94 -59.66 -54.25
C PHE A 49 42.07 -60.68 -54.97
N ALA A 50 40.76 -60.42 -54.97
CA ALA A 50 39.76 -61.18 -55.69
C ALA A 50 39.05 -60.29 -56.72
N ILE A 51 38.72 -60.84 -57.89
CA ILE A 51 37.98 -60.16 -58.94
C ILE A 51 36.62 -60.84 -59.10
N GLY A 52 35.53 -60.10 -58.89
CA GLY A 52 34.16 -60.61 -59.08
C GLY A 52 33.82 -61.83 -58.21
N GLY A 53 34.48 -61.97 -57.06
CA GLY A 53 34.34 -63.10 -56.14
C GLY A 53 35.31 -64.26 -56.33
N VAL A 54 36.29 -64.13 -57.24
CA VAL A 54 37.31 -65.17 -57.47
C VAL A 54 38.68 -64.65 -57.08
N LEU A 55 39.30 -65.30 -56.09
CA LEU A 55 40.67 -65.02 -55.63
C LEU A 55 41.67 -65.21 -56.76
N GLN A 56 42.59 -64.25 -56.92
CA GLN A 56 43.58 -64.28 -57.99
C GLN A 56 44.93 -64.81 -57.50
N PRO A 57 45.73 -65.43 -58.39
CA PRO A 57 47.03 -65.99 -58.03
C PRO A 57 48.13 -64.94 -57.87
N GLN A 58 47.98 -63.74 -58.43
CA GLN A 58 48.97 -62.66 -58.29
C GLN A 58 48.93 -62.10 -56.86
N THR A 59 50.10 -61.90 -56.26
CA THR A 59 50.26 -61.38 -54.90
C THR A 59 51.50 -60.49 -54.81
N GLN A 60 51.64 -59.77 -53.70
CA GLN A 60 52.87 -59.09 -53.34
C GLN A 60 53.02 -59.11 -51.81
N ASN A 61 54.21 -59.41 -51.29
CA ASN A 61 54.48 -59.20 -49.87
C ASN A 61 54.31 -57.71 -49.53
N ILE A 62 53.82 -57.39 -48.34
CA ILE A 62 53.66 -55.98 -47.96
C ILE A 62 55.00 -55.25 -48.02
N VAL A 63 54.92 -54.02 -48.51
CA VAL A 63 56.01 -53.04 -48.50
C VAL A 63 55.47 -51.80 -47.80
N ALA A 64 56.18 -51.33 -46.77
CA ALA A 64 55.86 -50.09 -46.08
C ALA A 64 55.62 -48.95 -47.09
N GLY A 65 54.43 -48.34 -47.02
CA GLY A 65 54.03 -47.24 -47.89
C GLY A 65 53.33 -47.71 -49.15
N THR A 66 54.00 -47.70 -50.31
CA THR A 66 53.36 -47.92 -51.62
C THR A 66 53.57 -49.33 -52.16
N TRP A 67 52.54 -49.90 -52.80
CA TRP A 67 52.57 -51.23 -53.39
C TRP A 67 51.97 -51.25 -54.81
N ALA A 68 52.33 -52.26 -55.60
CA ALA A 68 51.85 -52.44 -56.98
C ALA A 68 51.95 -53.90 -57.44
N ILE A 69 50.80 -54.50 -57.78
CA ILE A 69 50.69 -55.82 -58.37
C ILE A 69 50.39 -55.67 -59.87
N SER A 70 51.36 -56.01 -60.72
CA SER A 70 51.21 -55.96 -62.18
C SER A 70 50.78 -57.31 -62.77
N GLY A 71 50.32 -57.29 -64.03
CA GLY A 71 49.95 -58.52 -64.74
C GLY A 71 48.58 -59.06 -64.36
N VAL A 72 47.70 -58.20 -63.82
CA VAL A 72 46.33 -58.54 -63.45
C VAL A 72 45.43 -58.46 -64.67
N THR A 73 44.58 -59.46 -64.90
CA THR A 73 43.65 -59.44 -66.03
C THR A 73 42.26 -59.05 -65.54
N LEU A 74 41.83 -57.81 -65.82
CA LEU A 74 40.48 -57.33 -65.50
C LEU A 74 39.53 -57.41 -66.72
N PRO A 75 38.24 -57.73 -66.54
CA PRO A 75 37.24 -57.62 -67.59
C PRO A 75 37.11 -56.19 -68.11
N THR A 76 36.90 -56.03 -69.43
CA THR A 76 36.74 -54.71 -70.09
C THR A 76 35.27 -54.31 -70.30
N THR A 77 34.32 -55.12 -69.81
CA THR A 77 32.86 -54.88 -69.91
C THR A 77 32.17 -55.41 -68.66
N GLY A 78 31.05 -54.81 -68.29
CA GLY A 78 30.25 -55.22 -67.13
C GLY A 78 30.51 -54.33 -65.92
N PHE A 79 30.15 -54.80 -64.73
CA PHE A 79 30.44 -54.11 -63.47
C PHE A 79 31.36 -55.02 -62.66
N VAL A 80 32.56 -54.54 -62.33
CA VAL A 80 33.65 -55.38 -61.81
C VAL A 80 34.06 -54.89 -60.43
N ILE A 81 33.87 -55.74 -59.43
CA ILE A 81 34.36 -55.50 -58.07
C ILE A 81 35.69 -56.18 -57.87
N VAL A 82 36.61 -55.44 -57.27
CA VAL A 82 37.90 -55.96 -56.80
C VAL A 82 37.96 -55.76 -55.29
N THR A 83 38.17 -56.85 -54.55
CA THR A 83 38.43 -56.82 -53.10
C THR A 83 39.91 -57.11 -52.89
N MET A 84 40.63 -56.22 -52.20
CA MET A 84 42.03 -56.34 -51.84
C MET A 84 42.14 -56.46 -50.32
N PHE A 85 43.05 -57.29 -49.84
CA PHE A 85 43.27 -57.48 -48.41
C PHE A 85 44.71 -57.91 -48.11
N ILE A 86 45.09 -57.86 -46.85
CA ILE A 86 46.37 -58.33 -46.34
C ILE A 86 46.19 -59.72 -45.74
N ASP A 87 46.66 -60.77 -46.41
CA ASP A 87 46.61 -62.17 -45.94
C ASP A 87 47.76 -62.46 -44.94
N GLY A 88 47.42 -63.08 -43.82
CA GLY A 88 48.31 -63.47 -42.74
C GLY A 88 48.75 -62.33 -41.83
N ALA A 89 47.99 -61.23 -41.76
CA ALA A 89 48.24 -60.18 -40.78
C ALA A 89 47.69 -60.58 -39.40
N PRO A 90 48.27 -60.09 -38.29
CA PRO A 90 47.59 -60.10 -37.01
C PRO A 90 46.35 -59.19 -37.04
N ASP A 91 45.31 -59.50 -36.26
CA ASP A 91 43.99 -58.85 -36.30
C ASP A 91 44.05 -57.30 -36.29
N HIS A 92 44.93 -56.72 -35.48
CA HIS A 92 45.10 -55.25 -35.38
C HIS A 92 45.81 -54.59 -36.58
N GLN A 93 46.27 -55.38 -37.56
CA GLN A 93 46.96 -54.96 -38.79
C GLN A 93 46.22 -55.40 -40.06
N GLU A 94 45.08 -56.07 -39.93
CA GLU A 94 44.26 -56.45 -41.08
C GLU A 94 43.73 -55.20 -41.79
N ALA A 95 43.71 -55.23 -43.12
CA ALA A 95 43.19 -54.13 -43.93
C ALA A 95 42.48 -54.67 -45.15
N VAL A 96 41.28 -54.17 -45.43
CA VAL A 96 40.51 -54.58 -46.60
C VAL A 96 40.11 -53.34 -47.40
N ALA A 97 40.22 -53.42 -48.72
CA ALA A 97 39.72 -52.40 -49.64
C ALA A 97 38.84 -53.01 -50.72
N VAL A 98 37.63 -52.47 -50.91
CA VAL A 98 36.70 -52.89 -51.96
C VAL A 98 36.54 -51.77 -52.95
N VAL A 99 36.79 -52.07 -54.23
CA VAL A 99 36.76 -51.08 -55.30
C VAL A 99 35.93 -51.49 -56.51
N ASN A 100 35.37 -50.51 -57.20
CA ASN A 100 34.61 -50.69 -58.44
C ASN A 100 35.43 -50.24 -59.66
N TYR A 101 35.93 -51.20 -60.45
CA TYR A 101 36.79 -50.90 -61.59
C TYR A 101 36.05 -50.20 -62.75
N SER A 102 36.60 -49.10 -63.29
CA SER A 102 36.04 -48.29 -64.39
C SER A 102 36.05 -48.93 -65.77
N LEU A 103 36.48 -50.19 -65.88
CA LEU A 103 36.61 -50.93 -67.14
C LEU A 103 37.69 -50.38 -68.08
N SER A 104 38.52 -49.43 -67.63
CA SER A 104 39.64 -48.88 -68.40
C SER A 104 40.84 -48.51 -67.52
N GLY A 105 42.06 -48.78 -68.01
CA GLY A 105 43.29 -48.35 -67.34
C GLY A 105 43.71 -49.18 -66.12
N ASP A 106 44.74 -48.70 -65.42
CA ASP A 106 45.24 -49.29 -64.18
C ASP A 106 44.34 -48.92 -62.99
N VAL A 107 44.21 -49.82 -62.01
CA VAL A 107 43.56 -49.50 -60.72
C VAL A 107 44.62 -48.83 -59.84
N THR A 108 44.50 -47.53 -59.61
CA THR A 108 45.49 -46.76 -58.84
C THR A 108 44.86 -46.10 -57.62
N GLY A 109 45.67 -45.84 -56.59
CA GLY A 109 45.22 -45.14 -55.39
C GLY A 109 44.33 -45.97 -54.47
N VAL A 110 44.50 -47.30 -54.45
CA VAL A 110 43.88 -48.15 -53.44
C VAL A 110 44.45 -47.78 -52.06
N GLU A 111 43.61 -47.66 -51.05
CA GLU A 111 44.02 -47.40 -49.67
C GLU A 111 43.75 -48.65 -48.84
N LEU A 112 44.81 -49.39 -48.50
CA LEU A 112 44.77 -50.40 -47.45
C LEU A 112 45.14 -49.69 -46.15
N ILE A 113 44.24 -49.68 -45.18
CA ILE A 113 44.44 -49.03 -43.89
C ILE A 113 44.17 -50.08 -42.83
N GLU A 114 45.13 -50.31 -41.93
CA GLU A 114 44.97 -51.25 -40.81
C GLU A 114 43.67 -50.94 -40.05
N THR A 115 42.93 -51.98 -39.69
CA THR A 115 41.60 -51.97 -39.06
C THR A 115 40.46 -51.35 -39.89
N HIS A 116 40.65 -51.06 -41.18
CA HIS A 116 39.63 -50.39 -42.00
C HIS A 116 39.11 -51.27 -43.14
N LEU A 117 37.79 -51.22 -43.35
CA LEU A 117 37.18 -51.54 -44.64
C LEU A 117 37.09 -50.25 -45.46
N SER A 118 37.98 -50.13 -46.43
CA SER A 118 38.12 -48.96 -47.29
C SER A 118 37.33 -49.12 -48.59
N LEU A 119 36.35 -48.26 -48.83
CA LEU A 119 35.50 -48.30 -50.03
C LEU A 119 35.95 -47.23 -51.05
N GLY A 120 36.26 -47.62 -52.30
CA GLY A 120 36.86 -46.71 -53.29
C GLY A 120 36.75 -47.04 -54.80
N TYR A 121 37.29 -46.10 -55.60
CA TYR A 121 37.51 -45.87 -57.06
C TYR A 121 36.94 -46.85 -58.11
N ASP A 122 36.38 -46.48 -59.28
CA ASP A 122 36.64 -45.38 -60.26
C ASP A 122 35.38 -44.87 -61.02
N ASP A 123 34.24 -45.56 -60.96
CA ASP A 123 33.09 -45.12 -61.76
C ASP A 123 32.27 -44.01 -61.08
N THR A 124 32.43 -42.77 -61.54
CA THR A 124 31.57 -41.64 -61.14
C THR A 124 30.08 -41.84 -61.49
N THR A 125 29.74 -42.87 -62.29
CA THR A 125 28.36 -43.14 -62.73
C THR A 125 27.58 -44.11 -61.82
N ARG A 126 28.25 -44.96 -61.01
CA ARG A 126 27.57 -45.85 -60.04
C ARG A 126 28.42 -46.17 -58.80
N GLY A 127 27.86 -45.93 -57.61
CA GLY A 127 28.48 -46.27 -56.33
C GLY A 127 28.44 -47.76 -55.95
N LEU A 128 29.21 -48.11 -54.92
CA LEU A 128 29.22 -49.43 -54.28
C LEU A 128 27.96 -49.63 -53.43
N SER A 129 27.48 -50.88 -53.36
CA SER A 129 26.41 -51.31 -52.45
C SER A 129 26.85 -52.50 -51.60
N ASN A 130 26.07 -52.85 -50.57
CA ASN A 130 26.37 -54.05 -49.77
C ASN A 130 26.42 -55.31 -50.65
N LEU A 131 25.55 -55.41 -51.67
CA LEU A 131 25.58 -56.52 -52.63
C LEU A 131 26.86 -56.56 -53.49
N ASP A 132 27.46 -55.38 -53.73
CA ASP A 132 28.73 -55.29 -54.45
C ASP A 132 29.89 -55.70 -53.51
N ILE A 133 29.82 -55.34 -52.23
CA ILE A 133 30.79 -55.73 -51.19
C ILE A 133 30.74 -57.25 -50.92
N SER A 134 29.55 -57.86 -50.92
CA SER A 134 29.32 -59.29 -50.71
C SER A 134 29.92 -60.22 -51.78
N ARG A 135 30.63 -59.66 -52.77
CA ARG A 135 31.22 -60.46 -53.86
C ARG A 135 32.38 -61.30 -53.36
N TYR A 136 33.13 -60.79 -52.39
CA TYR A 136 34.26 -61.49 -51.77
C TYR A 136 34.44 -60.99 -50.33
N ASP A 137 33.58 -61.48 -49.46
CA ASP A 137 33.52 -61.17 -48.03
C ASP A 137 33.96 -62.41 -47.20
N ASN A 138 33.87 -62.36 -45.87
CA ASN A 138 34.34 -63.43 -44.97
C ASN A 138 33.68 -64.79 -45.31
N SER A 139 32.34 -64.81 -45.46
CA SER A 139 31.61 -66.06 -45.74
C SER A 139 31.89 -66.66 -47.12
N ILE A 140 32.33 -65.85 -48.10
CA ILE A 140 32.74 -66.30 -49.43
C ILE A 140 34.22 -66.69 -49.48
N SER A 141 35.10 -65.92 -48.83
CA SER A 141 36.54 -66.15 -48.82
C SER A 141 36.94 -67.34 -47.95
N GLY A 142 36.26 -67.53 -46.81
CA GLY A 142 36.67 -68.43 -45.74
C GLY A 142 37.96 -68.00 -45.04
N ASP A 143 38.36 -66.74 -45.23
CA ASP A 143 39.62 -66.17 -44.77
C ASP A 143 39.35 -65.07 -43.75
N GLU A 144 40.02 -65.15 -42.59
CA GLU A 144 39.78 -64.24 -41.47
C GLU A 144 40.26 -62.81 -41.78
N ASP A 145 41.34 -62.68 -42.54
CA ASP A 145 41.90 -61.40 -42.96
C ASP A 145 40.93 -60.58 -43.84
N VAL A 146 39.86 -61.20 -44.33
CA VAL A 146 38.68 -60.54 -44.90
C VAL A 146 37.61 -60.48 -43.82
N PHE A 147 37.76 -59.55 -42.87
CA PHE A 147 36.95 -59.48 -41.65
C PHE A 147 35.50 -59.01 -41.85
N HIS A 148 35.15 -58.45 -43.02
CA HIS A 148 33.79 -57.98 -43.30
C HIS A 148 32.89 -59.07 -43.90
N ASP A 149 31.61 -59.04 -43.58
CA ASP A 149 30.60 -59.97 -44.11
C ASP A 149 29.31 -59.26 -44.51
N VAL A 150 28.67 -59.74 -45.57
CA VAL A 150 27.34 -59.27 -45.96
C VAL A 150 26.36 -60.43 -45.98
N ASP A 151 25.38 -60.38 -45.08
CA ASP A 151 24.44 -61.47 -44.89
C ASP A 151 23.42 -61.64 -46.05
N ALA A 152 22.58 -62.67 -45.96
CA ALA A 152 21.54 -62.94 -46.95
C ALA A 152 20.47 -61.82 -47.07
N SER A 153 20.32 -60.99 -46.04
CA SER A 153 19.49 -59.78 -46.01
C SER A 153 20.20 -58.56 -46.60
N ARG A 154 21.44 -58.72 -47.08
CA ARG A 154 22.32 -57.67 -47.60
C ARG A 154 22.78 -56.69 -46.54
N SER A 155 22.84 -57.09 -45.28
CA SER A 155 23.36 -56.26 -44.19
C SER A 155 24.87 -56.45 -44.07
N LEU A 156 25.62 -55.34 -44.11
CA LEU A 156 27.06 -55.34 -43.93
C LEU A 156 27.40 -55.31 -42.44
N THR A 157 28.23 -56.24 -41.98
CA THR A 157 28.95 -56.16 -40.72
C THR A 157 30.43 -56.03 -41.04
N VAL A 158 31.06 -54.93 -40.65
CA VAL A 158 32.45 -54.64 -41.03
C VAL A 158 33.42 -55.61 -40.38
N ASP A 159 33.18 -56.01 -39.12
CA ASP A 159 33.91 -57.08 -38.44
C ASP A 159 32.91 -58.12 -37.92
N ILE A 160 32.75 -59.22 -38.66
CA ILE A 160 31.78 -60.28 -38.31
C ILE A 160 32.30 -61.20 -37.21
N THR A 161 33.62 -61.27 -37.03
CA THR A 161 34.26 -62.19 -36.08
C THR A 161 34.53 -61.53 -34.73
N GLY A 162 34.54 -60.19 -34.71
CA GLY A 162 34.87 -59.39 -33.53
C GLY A 162 36.35 -59.43 -33.19
N ALA A 163 37.20 -59.81 -34.15
CA ALA A 163 38.65 -59.97 -33.96
C ALA A 163 39.40 -58.62 -34.04
N VAL A 164 38.87 -57.65 -34.78
CA VAL A 164 39.51 -56.35 -35.02
C VAL A 164 38.98 -55.30 -34.03
N PRO A 165 39.69 -54.98 -32.93
CA PRO A 165 39.20 -53.99 -31.99
C PRO A 165 39.22 -52.61 -32.63
N ASN A 166 38.04 -51.99 -32.75
CA ASN A 166 37.81 -50.64 -33.31
C ASN A 166 37.88 -50.57 -34.85
N GLU A 167 37.27 -51.51 -35.54
CA GLU A 167 37.19 -51.51 -37.00
C GLU A 167 36.50 -50.25 -37.55
N THR A 168 36.96 -49.76 -38.70
CA THR A 168 36.43 -48.53 -39.31
C THR A 168 35.88 -48.78 -40.72
N LEU A 169 34.62 -48.44 -40.95
CA LEU A 169 34.12 -48.23 -42.31
C LEU A 169 34.61 -46.89 -42.84
N TYR A 170 35.45 -46.91 -43.87
CA TYR A 170 35.99 -45.70 -44.47
C TYR A 170 35.53 -45.56 -45.92
N ILE A 171 34.81 -44.46 -46.18
CA ILE A 171 34.34 -44.10 -47.52
C ILE A 171 35.26 -43.02 -48.06
N LYS A 172 36.07 -43.39 -49.04
CA LYS A 172 37.12 -42.51 -49.57
C LYS A 172 36.54 -41.31 -50.35
N SER A 173 37.26 -40.18 -50.33
CA SER A 173 36.89 -38.96 -51.06
C SER A 173 36.55 -39.19 -52.54
N ASN A 174 35.52 -38.51 -53.05
CA ASN A 174 34.96 -38.63 -54.40
C ASN A 174 34.32 -39.99 -54.77
N HIS A 175 34.09 -40.89 -53.82
CA HIS A 175 33.45 -42.19 -54.08
C HIS A 175 32.06 -42.30 -53.49
N ASN A 176 31.18 -43.04 -54.15
CA ASN A 176 29.79 -43.21 -53.74
C ASN A 176 29.59 -44.59 -53.09
N PHE A 177 29.02 -44.63 -51.89
CA PHE A 177 28.57 -45.85 -51.23
C PHE A 177 27.09 -45.72 -50.87
N ALA A 178 26.28 -46.71 -51.23
CA ALA A 178 24.87 -46.81 -50.90
C ALA A 178 24.50 -48.27 -50.63
N PRO A 179 24.19 -48.68 -49.38
CA PRO A 179 23.98 -50.08 -48.98
C PRO A 179 22.97 -50.86 -49.84
N GLY A 180 21.97 -50.17 -50.38
CA GLY A 180 20.83 -50.75 -51.09
C GLY A 180 19.57 -50.75 -50.22
N PRO A 181 18.37 -51.03 -50.77
CA PRO A 181 17.12 -51.02 -50.01
C PRO A 181 17.03 -52.20 -49.04
N ASN A 182 16.37 -51.99 -47.89
CA ASN A 182 16.09 -53.01 -46.86
C ASN A 182 17.35 -53.72 -46.32
N SER A 183 18.43 -52.97 -46.09
CA SER A 183 19.71 -53.47 -45.59
C SER A 183 20.16 -52.69 -44.34
N SER A 184 21.32 -53.04 -43.79
CA SER A 184 21.95 -52.28 -42.70
C SER A 184 23.48 -52.23 -42.85
N VAL A 185 24.12 -51.37 -42.07
CA VAL A 185 25.58 -51.29 -41.94
C VAL A 185 25.93 -51.29 -40.46
N THR A 186 26.78 -52.20 -40.02
CA THR A 186 27.27 -52.31 -38.64
C THR A 186 28.79 -52.18 -38.64
N THR A 187 29.31 -51.27 -37.83
CA THR A 187 30.75 -51.01 -37.69
C THR A 187 31.04 -50.39 -36.33
N HIS A 188 32.28 -50.46 -35.87
CA HIS A 188 32.69 -49.75 -34.67
C HIS A 188 32.90 -48.27 -34.96
N HIS A 189 33.64 -47.89 -35.99
CA HIS A 189 33.84 -46.50 -36.40
C HIS A 189 33.37 -46.25 -37.83
N LEU A 190 32.87 -45.04 -38.11
CA LEU A 190 32.56 -44.63 -39.47
C LEU A 190 33.27 -43.34 -39.83
N TYR A 191 34.01 -43.34 -40.93
CA TYR A 191 34.66 -42.17 -41.48
C TYR A 191 34.23 -41.94 -42.93
N ASN A 192 33.66 -40.78 -43.24
CA ASN A 192 33.16 -40.46 -44.58
C ASN A 192 33.85 -39.26 -45.25
N ASP A 193 34.78 -39.49 -46.17
CA ASP A 193 35.29 -38.46 -47.09
C ASP A 193 34.55 -38.44 -48.44
N GLY A 194 33.81 -39.49 -48.79
CA GLY A 194 33.07 -39.65 -50.05
C GLY A 194 31.59 -39.23 -49.98
N ILE A 195 30.72 -39.87 -50.75
CA ILE A 195 29.27 -39.70 -50.73
C ILE A 195 28.64 -40.98 -50.16
N PHE A 196 28.07 -40.89 -48.97
CA PHE A 196 27.34 -41.97 -48.33
C PHE A 196 25.83 -41.76 -48.49
N GLY A 197 25.18 -42.56 -49.33
CA GLY A 197 23.72 -42.61 -49.52
C GLY A 197 23.08 -43.65 -48.61
N ALA A 198 22.54 -43.21 -47.47
CA ALA A 198 22.01 -44.10 -46.45
C ALA A 198 20.63 -44.70 -46.81
N GLY A 199 19.83 -44.04 -47.66
CA GLY A 199 18.48 -44.50 -47.99
C GLY A 199 17.57 -44.59 -46.76
N SER A 200 16.79 -45.66 -46.65
CA SER A 200 15.93 -45.93 -45.48
C SER A 200 16.53 -46.93 -44.50
N ASN A 201 17.85 -47.13 -44.54
CA ASN A 201 18.53 -48.21 -43.81
C ASN A 201 18.90 -47.80 -42.37
N ASP A 202 19.20 -48.82 -41.56
CA ASP A 202 19.80 -48.66 -40.24
C ASP A 202 21.33 -48.72 -40.33
N ILE A 203 22.01 -47.79 -39.65
CA ILE A 203 23.48 -47.73 -39.55
C ILE A 203 23.86 -47.81 -38.07
N TYR A 204 24.50 -48.88 -37.65
CA TYR A 204 24.97 -49.12 -36.29
C TYR A 204 26.45 -48.75 -36.18
N VAL A 205 26.77 -47.83 -35.27
CA VAL A 205 28.13 -47.36 -34.99
C VAL A 205 28.41 -47.49 -33.50
N ASN A 206 29.41 -48.29 -33.12
CA ASN A 206 29.71 -48.51 -31.70
C ASN A 206 30.54 -47.39 -31.06
N GLY A 207 31.42 -46.76 -31.83
CA GLY A 207 32.31 -45.68 -31.42
C GLY A 207 32.10 -44.40 -32.23
N ASP A 208 33.19 -43.83 -32.72
CA ASP A 208 33.20 -42.54 -33.42
C ASP A 208 32.51 -42.53 -34.79
N TRP A 209 31.83 -41.42 -35.08
CA TRP A 209 31.39 -41.04 -36.41
C TRP A 209 32.09 -39.77 -36.84
N ASP A 210 32.83 -39.82 -37.93
CA ASP A 210 33.46 -38.66 -38.57
C ASP A 210 32.79 -38.36 -39.91
N PHE A 211 32.23 -37.15 -40.01
CA PHE A 211 31.65 -36.67 -41.26
C PHE A 211 32.69 -36.37 -42.33
N GLY A 212 33.99 -36.32 -41.98
CA GLY A 212 35.09 -36.02 -42.88
C GLY A 212 34.84 -34.78 -43.74
N THR A 213 35.36 -34.83 -44.96
CA THR A 213 35.05 -33.84 -46.02
C THR A 213 33.86 -34.27 -46.90
N GLY A 214 33.35 -35.48 -46.68
CA GLY A 214 32.37 -36.14 -47.54
C GLY A 214 30.92 -35.70 -47.35
N THR A 215 30.03 -36.10 -48.25
CA THR A 215 28.59 -35.88 -48.18
C THR A 215 27.87 -37.09 -47.60
N PHE A 216 27.06 -36.86 -46.56
CA PHE A 216 26.14 -37.86 -46.03
C PHE A 216 24.71 -37.55 -46.48
N ASN A 217 24.20 -38.35 -47.42
CA ASN A 217 22.83 -38.31 -47.89
C ASN A 217 21.98 -39.22 -47.00
N ARG A 218 21.47 -38.64 -45.92
CA ARG A 218 20.70 -39.33 -44.86
C ARG A 218 19.36 -39.94 -45.29
N ASP A 219 18.74 -39.44 -46.36
CA ASP A 219 17.35 -39.72 -46.75
C ASP A 219 16.39 -39.86 -45.55
N THR A 220 15.90 -41.07 -45.27
CA THR A 220 15.05 -41.42 -44.12
C THR A 220 15.70 -42.43 -43.18
N SER A 221 17.03 -42.50 -43.16
CA SER A 221 17.81 -43.48 -42.41
C SER A 221 17.71 -43.31 -40.89
N THR A 222 18.12 -44.33 -40.16
CA THR A 222 18.34 -44.25 -38.70
C THR A 222 19.77 -44.61 -38.38
N VAL A 223 20.49 -43.73 -37.69
CA VAL A 223 21.84 -44.00 -37.19
C VAL A 223 21.77 -44.34 -35.72
N HIS A 224 22.32 -45.48 -35.32
CA HIS A 224 22.33 -45.99 -33.96
C HIS A 224 23.75 -45.92 -33.40
N PHE A 225 23.99 -45.02 -32.45
CA PHE A 225 25.21 -44.97 -31.66
C PHE A 225 25.07 -45.93 -30.48
N THR A 226 25.62 -47.13 -30.62
CA THR A 226 25.36 -48.25 -29.70
C THR A 226 26.36 -48.35 -28.56
N GLY A 227 27.53 -47.71 -28.66
CA GLY A 227 28.59 -47.69 -27.65
C GLY A 227 29.06 -46.28 -27.30
N THR A 228 30.25 -46.19 -26.73
CA THR A 228 30.87 -44.90 -26.35
C THR A 228 31.70 -44.35 -27.51
N GLY A 229 31.40 -43.13 -27.95
CA GLY A 229 32.06 -42.53 -29.10
C GLY A 229 31.73 -41.06 -29.31
N THR A 230 32.43 -40.45 -30.27
CA THR A 230 32.32 -39.04 -30.62
C THR A 230 31.79 -38.83 -32.03
N ILE A 231 30.79 -37.98 -32.17
CA ILE A 231 30.32 -37.45 -33.46
C ILE A 231 31.16 -36.22 -33.80
N ARG A 232 32.06 -36.37 -34.76
CA ARG A 232 32.93 -35.31 -35.29
C ARG A 232 32.31 -34.70 -36.53
N ASN A 233 31.72 -33.51 -36.35
CA ASN A 233 31.17 -32.70 -37.43
C ASN A 233 32.04 -31.46 -37.66
N LEU A 234 33.26 -31.67 -38.17
CA LEU A 234 34.30 -30.65 -38.30
C LEU A 234 34.08 -29.68 -39.48
N VAL A 235 32.99 -29.80 -40.23
CA VAL A 235 32.73 -28.93 -41.39
C VAL A 235 32.17 -27.57 -40.96
N SER A 236 32.62 -26.50 -41.62
CA SER A 236 32.05 -25.17 -41.43
C SER A 236 31.08 -24.82 -42.58
N PRO A 237 29.81 -24.47 -42.30
CA PRO A 237 29.21 -24.45 -40.98
C PRO A 237 28.56 -25.80 -40.64
N TRP A 238 28.70 -26.27 -39.40
CA TRP A 238 28.44 -27.67 -39.00
C TRP A 238 26.98 -28.13 -39.22
N TRP A 239 26.01 -27.22 -39.18
CA TRP A 239 24.60 -27.46 -39.51
C TRP A 239 24.32 -27.92 -40.97
N GLY A 240 25.34 -27.95 -41.84
CA GLY A 240 25.27 -28.50 -43.20
C GLY A 240 25.15 -30.03 -43.24
N LYS A 241 25.75 -30.76 -42.30
CA LYS A 241 25.65 -32.23 -42.19
C LYS A 241 24.61 -32.59 -41.14
N ARG A 242 23.75 -33.56 -41.48
CA ARG A 242 22.53 -33.85 -40.70
C ARG A 242 22.24 -35.34 -40.71
N PHE A 243 21.74 -35.85 -39.60
CA PHE A 243 21.11 -37.15 -39.51
C PHE A 243 19.61 -37.06 -39.75
N HIS A 244 18.98 -38.17 -40.14
CA HIS A 244 17.54 -38.24 -40.22
C HIS A 244 16.99 -38.64 -38.85
N ASN A 245 16.98 -39.93 -38.51
CA ASN A 245 16.75 -40.37 -37.13
C ASN A 245 18.08 -40.75 -36.47
N VAL A 246 18.16 -40.58 -35.16
CA VAL A 246 19.31 -41.00 -34.35
C VAL A 246 18.82 -41.75 -33.11
N THR A 247 19.44 -42.90 -32.82
CA THR A 247 19.44 -43.46 -31.47
C THR A 247 20.84 -43.32 -30.87
N ALA A 248 20.95 -42.95 -29.60
CA ALA A 248 22.24 -42.71 -28.95
C ALA A 248 22.17 -42.91 -27.44
N SER A 249 23.33 -42.78 -26.76
CA SER A 249 23.42 -42.81 -25.30
C SER A 249 22.77 -44.07 -24.71
N ALA A 250 23.15 -45.23 -25.23
CA ALA A 250 22.73 -46.52 -24.67
C ALA A 250 23.13 -46.66 -23.19
N ALA A 251 22.50 -47.58 -22.47
CA ALA A 251 22.74 -47.75 -21.02
C ALA A 251 24.24 -47.93 -20.71
N GLY A 252 24.77 -47.07 -19.84
CA GLY A 252 26.19 -47.07 -19.46
C GLY A 252 27.16 -46.51 -20.51
N GLN A 253 26.67 -46.00 -21.64
CA GLN A 253 27.48 -45.47 -22.74
C GLN A 253 27.38 -43.94 -22.84
N THR A 254 28.41 -43.33 -23.42
CA THR A 254 28.44 -41.88 -23.66
C THR A 254 28.55 -41.58 -25.15
N THR A 255 27.57 -40.87 -25.70
CA THR A 255 27.66 -40.29 -27.04
C THR A 255 28.10 -38.84 -26.91
N THR A 256 29.25 -38.49 -27.47
CA THR A 256 29.83 -37.14 -27.37
C THR A 256 29.66 -36.42 -28.70
N ILE A 257 29.12 -35.20 -28.70
CA ILE A 257 29.20 -34.30 -29.86
C ILE A 257 30.50 -33.50 -29.71
N ASN A 258 31.32 -33.39 -30.74
CA ASN A 258 32.58 -32.66 -30.63
C ASN A 258 32.38 -31.23 -30.04
N PRO A 259 33.08 -30.85 -28.95
CA PRO A 259 32.90 -29.55 -28.30
C PRO A 259 33.06 -28.36 -29.25
N GLY A 260 32.26 -27.31 -29.04
CA GLY A 260 32.26 -26.10 -29.89
C GLY A 260 31.58 -26.25 -31.26
N LEU A 261 31.13 -27.46 -31.62
CA LEU A 261 30.40 -27.76 -32.85
C LEU A 261 29.00 -28.28 -32.52
N GLY A 262 28.25 -28.72 -33.52
CA GLY A 262 26.93 -29.30 -33.30
C GLY A 262 26.49 -30.28 -34.36
N VAL A 263 25.36 -30.93 -34.09
CA VAL A 263 24.76 -31.98 -34.93
C VAL A 263 23.28 -31.66 -35.10
N VAL A 264 22.74 -31.94 -36.29
CA VAL A 264 21.31 -31.73 -36.59
C VAL A 264 20.63 -33.07 -36.82
N VAL A 265 19.52 -33.30 -36.12
CA VAL A 265 18.61 -34.44 -36.33
C VAL A 265 17.32 -33.93 -36.96
N LYS A 266 16.99 -34.42 -38.15
CA LYS A 266 15.84 -33.97 -38.95
C LYS A 266 14.54 -34.70 -38.62
N GLY A 267 14.67 -35.93 -38.14
CA GLY A 267 13.62 -36.80 -37.68
C GLY A 267 13.61 -36.86 -36.15
N LEU A 268 13.56 -38.07 -35.60
CA LEU A 268 13.51 -38.31 -34.16
C LEU A 268 14.91 -38.56 -33.59
N LEU A 269 15.23 -37.89 -32.48
CA LEU A 269 16.32 -38.28 -31.59
C LEU A 269 15.76 -39.14 -30.45
N THR A 270 16.27 -40.35 -30.29
CA THR A 270 15.94 -41.25 -29.19
C THR A 270 17.19 -41.56 -28.39
N LEU A 271 17.24 -41.18 -27.12
CA LEU A 271 18.32 -41.56 -26.22
C LEU A 271 17.92 -42.77 -25.38
N GLY A 272 18.90 -43.56 -24.95
CA GLY A 272 18.77 -44.58 -23.92
C GLY A 272 18.92 -43.98 -22.51
N SER A 273 19.47 -44.73 -21.56
CA SER A 273 19.74 -44.25 -20.18
C SER A 273 21.20 -43.84 -19.93
N GLY A 274 21.98 -43.66 -21.00
CA GLY A 274 23.38 -43.24 -20.94
C GLY A 274 23.55 -41.71 -20.86
N THR A 275 24.66 -41.20 -21.40
CA THR A 275 24.99 -39.76 -21.41
C THR A 275 25.09 -39.22 -22.83
N LEU A 276 24.53 -38.03 -23.08
CA LEU A 276 24.81 -37.21 -24.25
C LEU A 276 25.68 -36.02 -23.82
N ASP A 277 26.90 -35.92 -24.32
CA ASP A 277 27.90 -34.93 -23.89
C ASP A 277 28.38 -34.03 -25.03
N GLY A 278 29.06 -32.93 -24.70
CA GLY A 278 29.83 -32.09 -25.62
C GLY A 278 29.06 -30.93 -26.27
N GLY A 279 29.03 -30.88 -27.61
CA GLY A 279 28.55 -29.74 -28.41
C GLY A 279 27.02 -29.49 -28.44
N VAL A 280 26.53 -28.85 -29.50
CA VAL A 280 25.12 -28.45 -29.65
C VAL A 280 24.32 -29.55 -30.34
N MET A 281 23.17 -29.93 -29.77
CA MET A 281 22.19 -30.82 -30.40
C MET A 281 21.04 -30.00 -30.99
N VAL A 282 20.82 -30.08 -32.31
CA VAL A 282 19.75 -29.34 -33.00
C VAL A 282 18.65 -30.31 -33.47
N LEU A 283 17.42 -30.03 -33.06
CA LEU A 283 16.23 -30.81 -33.40
C LEU A 283 15.41 -30.06 -34.46
N ASN A 284 15.23 -30.64 -35.64
CA ASN A 284 14.57 -30.01 -36.80
C ASN A 284 13.32 -30.79 -37.22
N LYS A 285 12.50 -31.20 -36.26
CA LYS A 285 11.24 -31.94 -36.46
C LYS A 285 10.08 -31.26 -35.74
N SER A 286 8.88 -31.30 -36.34
CA SER A 286 7.61 -30.92 -35.70
C SER A 286 6.98 -32.12 -34.98
N GLY A 287 6.10 -31.85 -34.02
CA GLY A 287 5.61 -32.81 -33.03
C GLY A 287 6.72 -33.18 -32.05
N THR A 288 6.73 -34.41 -31.57
CA THR A 288 7.78 -34.93 -30.70
C THR A 288 9.08 -35.17 -31.47
N ALA A 289 10.09 -34.34 -31.21
CA ALA A 289 11.41 -34.43 -31.85
C ALA A 289 12.46 -35.20 -31.03
N PHE A 290 12.17 -35.45 -29.75
CA PHE A 290 13.14 -35.99 -28.79
C PHE A 290 12.49 -36.96 -27.82
N VAL A 291 13.16 -38.08 -27.54
CA VAL A 291 12.82 -39.02 -26.47
C VAL A 291 14.10 -39.24 -25.65
N THR A 292 14.06 -39.00 -24.34
CA THR A 292 15.26 -39.07 -23.49
C THR A 292 15.47 -40.44 -22.82
N ALA A 293 14.41 -41.21 -22.54
CA ALA A 293 14.45 -42.49 -21.79
C ALA A 293 15.28 -42.49 -20.49
N GLY A 294 15.53 -41.31 -19.90
CA GLY A 294 16.33 -41.14 -18.67
C GLY A 294 17.82 -40.83 -18.90
N ALA A 295 18.23 -40.46 -20.12
CA ALA A 295 19.60 -40.04 -20.39
C ALA A 295 20.02 -38.81 -19.59
N THR A 296 21.30 -38.77 -19.21
CA THR A 296 21.95 -37.56 -18.67
C THR A 296 22.34 -36.63 -19.83
N LEU A 297 21.88 -35.37 -19.79
CA LEU A 297 22.14 -34.36 -20.82
C LEU A 297 23.27 -33.43 -20.37
N ALA A 298 24.51 -33.79 -20.70
CA ALA A 298 25.71 -33.03 -20.34
C ALA A 298 26.23 -32.12 -21.47
N ASN A 299 25.60 -32.18 -22.65
CA ASN A 299 25.98 -31.37 -23.80
C ASN A 299 25.71 -29.86 -23.57
N SER A 300 26.34 -29.00 -24.36
CA SER A 300 26.32 -27.55 -24.13
C SER A 300 24.95 -26.90 -24.36
N GLN A 301 24.18 -27.37 -25.35
CA GLN A 301 22.89 -26.79 -25.70
C GLN A 301 22.01 -27.77 -26.46
N PHE A 302 20.72 -27.76 -26.14
CA PHE A 302 19.66 -28.23 -27.02
C PHE A 302 19.03 -27.05 -27.75
N LYS A 303 18.85 -27.20 -29.06
CA LYS A 303 18.18 -26.20 -29.89
C LYS A 303 17.06 -26.84 -30.68
N TYR A 304 15.82 -26.46 -30.38
CA TYR A 304 14.69 -26.81 -31.22
C TYR A 304 14.55 -25.76 -32.32
N SER A 305 14.60 -26.21 -33.56
CA SER A 305 14.54 -25.37 -34.75
C SER A 305 13.68 -26.06 -35.80
N PRO A 306 12.36 -26.22 -35.61
CA PRO A 306 11.49 -26.99 -36.50
C PRO A 306 11.39 -26.39 -37.92
N PRO A 307 10.86 -27.15 -38.89
CA PRO A 307 10.36 -26.58 -40.14
C PRO A 307 9.13 -25.67 -39.90
N PRO A 308 8.79 -24.77 -40.86
CA PRO A 308 7.67 -23.82 -40.73
C PRO A 308 6.33 -24.47 -40.34
N GLY A 309 5.57 -23.79 -39.47
CA GLY A 309 4.11 -23.99 -39.32
C GLY A 309 3.67 -25.24 -38.57
N GLY A 310 4.57 -25.97 -37.91
CA GLY A 310 4.25 -27.10 -37.06
C GLY A 310 4.26 -26.77 -35.56
N GLN A 311 3.35 -27.39 -34.80
CA GLN A 311 3.45 -27.51 -33.35
C GLN A 311 4.66 -28.40 -33.00
N VAL A 312 5.38 -28.08 -31.93
CA VAL A 312 6.53 -28.85 -31.44
C VAL A 312 6.33 -29.18 -29.97
N ASP A 313 6.53 -30.45 -29.63
CA ASP A 313 6.41 -30.92 -28.26
C ASP A 313 7.78 -30.92 -27.58
N ILE A 314 7.88 -30.21 -26.47
CA ILE A 314 9.07 -30.20 -25.62
C ILE A 314 8.98 -31.37 -24.64
N THR A 315 9.92 -32.29 -24.78
CA THR A 315 10.02 -33.49 -23.95
C THR A 315 10.50 -33.15 -22.54
N VAL A 316 9.94 -33.83 -21.54
CA VAL A 316 10.39 -33.77 -20.14
C VAL A 316 11.85 -34.20 -20.04
N ALA A 317 12.72 -33.31 -19.57
CA ALA A 317 14.13 -33.58 -19.32
C ALA A 317 14.76 -32.47 -18.46
N ASP A 318 15.97 -32.74 -17.96
CA ASP A 318 16.86 -31.73 -17.38
C ASP A 318 17.80 -31.24 -18.48
N TYR A 319 17.40 -30.17 -19.16
CA TYR A 319 18.18 -29.64 -20.27
C TYR A 319 19.41 -28.85 -19.76
N PRO A 320 20.48 -28.80 -20.57
CA PRO A 320 21.48 -27.75 -20.45
C PRO A 320 20.86 -26.42 -20.90
N SER A 321 21.58 -25.58 -21.66
CA SER A 321 20.93 -24.43 -22.29
C SER A 321 19.93 -24.92 -23.33
N LEU A 322 18.70 -24.39 -23.27
CA LEU A 322 17.61 -24.72 -24.18
C LEU A 322 17.25 -23.50 -25.01
N TRP A 323 17.40 -23.61 -26.33
CA TRP A 323 17.01 -22.57 -27.27
C TRP A 323 15.84 -23.05 -28.14
N LEU A 324 14.69 -22.38 -27.99
CA LEU A 324 13.54 -22.58 -28.85
C LEU A 324 13.56 -21.51 -29.94
N ALA A 325 13.64 -21.94 -31.20
CA ALA A 325 13.91 -21.05 -32.31
C ALA A 325 13.01 -21.36 -33.53
N GLU A 326 12.06 -20.47 -33.82
CA GLU A 326 11.35 -20.43 -35.09
C GLU A 326 12.35 -20.28 -36.27
N ASN A 327 12.11 -20.91 -37.42
CA ASN A 327 13.01 -20.91 -38.57
C ASN A 327 12.46 -20.27 -39.89
N SER A 328 11.22 -19.83 -39.93
CA SER A 328 10.39 -19.37 -41.05
C SER A 328 9.65 -18.06 -40.79
N SER A 329 9.66 -17.16 -41.76
CA SER A 329 8.87 -15.92 -41.73
C SER A 329 7.41 -16.09 -42.16
N ALA A 330 6.97 -17.29 -42.56
CA ALA A 330 5.66 -17.52 -43.19
C ALA A 330 4.56 -17.94 -42.20
N SER A 331 4.93 -18.50 -41.05
CA SER A 331 4.00 -19.03 -40.04
C SER A 331 4.75 -19.31 -38.74
N ASP A 332 4.19 -18.88 -37.61
CA ASP A 332 4.81 -19.06 -36.30
C ASP A 332 4.83 -20.55 -35.89
N SER A 333 5.94 -21.00 -35.32
CA SER A 333 6.01 -22.31 -34.64
C SER A 333 5.52 -22.15 -33.19
N ILE A 334 4.65 -23.07 -32.77
CA ILE A 334 4.13 -23.12 -31.40
C ILE A 334 4.81 -24.29 -30.69
N PHE A 335 5.48 -23.99 -29.58
CA PHE A 335 6.08 -24.98 -28.70
C PHE A 335 5.11 -25.26 -27.53
N THR A 336 4.88 -26.53 -27.22
CA THR A 336 4.04 -26.99 -26.11
C THR A 336 4.79 -27.96 -25.23
N LEU A 337 4.55 -27.93 -23.92
CA LEU A 337 5.20 -28.84 -22.99
C LEU A 337 4.45 -30.18 -22.89
N LEU A 338 5.19 -31.29 -22.82
CA LEU A 338 4.64 -32.62 -22.50
C LEU A 338 4.64 -32.92 -20.99
N GLY A 339 5.22 -32.03 -20.20
CA GLY A 339 5.39 -32.14 -18.77
C GLY A 339 6.37 -31.09 -18.27
N ASP A 340 6.63 -31.09 -16.96
CA ASP A 340 7.58 -30.19 -16.33
C ASP A 340 9.01 -30.45 -16.83
N PHE A 341 9.83 -29.40 -16.96
CA PHE A 341 11.24 -29.56 -17.32
C PHE A 341 12.12 -28.59 -16.56
N THR A 342 13.43 -28.92 -16.48
CA THR A 342 14.44 -28.01 -15.94
C THR A 342 15.47 -27.61 -16.99
N CYS A 343 16.11 -26.45 -16.84
CA CYS A 343 17.18 -26.05 -17.74
C CYS A 343 18.25 -25.10 -17.15
N SER A 344 19.46 -25.05 -17.72
CA SER A 344 20.44 -24.03 -17.29
C SER A 344 20.12 -22.64 -17.85
N GLY A 345 19.39 -22.55 -18.96
CA GLY A 345 18.91 -21.27 -19.49
C GLY A 345 17.93 -21.49 -20.63
N LEU A 346 16.84 -20.73 -20.63
CA LEU A 346 15.81 -20.78 -21.66
C LEU A 346 15.92 -19.55 -22.55
N SER A 347 16.23 -19.76 -23.83
CA SER A 347 16.20 -18.71 -24.85
C SER A 347 15.00 -18.92 -25.78
N LEU A 348 14.16 -17.91 -25.87
CA LEU A 348 12.95 -17.91 -26.69
C LEU A 348 13.04 -16.82 -27.76
N HIS A 349 13.61 -17.17 -28.92
CA HIS A 349 13.68 -16.26 -30.06
C HIS A 349 14.05 -16.99 -31.35
N GLY A 350 13.55 -16.52 -32.50
CA GLY A 350 13.77 -17.18 -33.79
C GLY A 350 15.21 -17.14 -34.32
N ASN A 351 15.51 -17.93 -35.35
CA ASN A 351 16.83 -18.05 -36.00
C ASN A 351 17.23 -16.83 -36.86
N GLY A 352 16.45 -15.74 -36.86
CA GLY A 352 16.65 -14.59 -37.72
C GLY A 352 15.66 -13.47 -37.43
N SER A 353 15.94 -12.29 -37.97
CA SER A 353 15.11 -11.09 -37.79
C SER A 353 13.66 -11.34 -38.29
N GLY A 354 12.69 -10.87 -37.52
CA GLY A 354 11.25 -10.93 -37.82
C GLY A 354 10.55 -12.24 -37.46
N LYS A 355 11.27 -13.24 -36.95
CA LYS A 355 10.75 -14.58 -36.61
C LYS A 355 10.25 -14.63 -35.17
N ILE A 356 9.04 -15.16 -34.94
CA ILE A 356 8.38 -15.23 -33.63
C ILE A 356 8.40 -16.66 -33.10
N THR A 357 9.02 -16.89 -31.95
CA THR A 357 8.94 -18.16 -31.24
C THR A 357 7.91 -18.09 -30.11
N THR A 358 6.86 -18.90 -30.16
CA THR A 358 5.83 -18.94 -29.10
C THR A 358 5.95 -20.23 -28.29
N LEU A 359 6.05 -20.13 -26.97
CA LEU A 359 6.01 -21.26 -26.03
C LEU A 359 4.77 -21.14 -25.15
N ASN A 360 3.99 -22.22 -25.05
CA ASN A 360 2.84 -22.35 -24.15
C ASN A 360 3.11 -23.46 -23.12
N THR A 361 2.96 -23.14 -21.84
CA THR A 361 3.19 -24.11 -20.75
C THR A 361 2.12 -25.17 -20.63
N MET A 362 0.89 -24.92 -21.07
CA MET A 362 -0.24 -25.86 -21.00
C MET A 362 -0.49 -26.42 -19.58
N GLY A 363 -0.19 -25.67 -18.52
CA GLY A 363 -0.32 -26.13 -17.12
C GLY A 363 0.93 -26.75 -16.51
N TYR A 364 2.02 -26.87 -17.27
CA TYR A 364 3.27 -27.49 -16.80
C TYR A 364 4.30 -26.47 -16.32
N ASN A 365 5.15 -26.88 -15.40
CA ASN A 365 6.13 -26.01 -14.76
C ASN A 365 7.43 -25.92 -15.56
N ILE A 366 8.09 -24.76 -15.49
CA ILE A 366 9.42 -24.52 -16.04
C ILE A 366 10.33 -24.11 -14.88
N SER A 367 11.46 -24.79 -14.70
CA SER A 367 12.49 -24.38 -13.74
C SER A 367 13.85 -24.19 -14.41
N CYS A 368 14.30 -22.95 -14.59
CA CYS A 368 15.55 -22.68 -15.27
C CYS A 368 16.44 -21.70 -14.50
N GLN A 369 17.74 -21.66 -14.79
CA GLN A 369 18.57 -20.62 -14.15
C GLN A 369 18.27 -19.25 -14.75
N SER A 370 18.18 -19.12 -16.07
CA SER A 370 17.89 -17.83 -16.73
C SER A 370 16.80 -17.96 -17.79
N LEU A 371 16.12 -16.84 -18.08
CA LEU A 371 15.14 -16.71 -19.15
C LEU A 371 15.42 -15.48 -20.00
N LEU A 372 15.56 -15.68 -21.32
CA LEU A 372 15.68 -14.62 -22.31
C LEU A 372 14.55 -14.74 -23.34
N ILE A 373 13.69 -13.73 -23.42
CA ILE A 373 12.62 -13.62 -24.42
C ILE A 373 13.00 -12.54 -25.44
N GLY A 374 13.15 -12.97 -26.69
CA GLY A 374 13.58 -12.10 -27.78
C GLY A 374 15.09 -11.88 -27.86
N SER A 375 15.49 -10.95 -28.72
CA SER A 375 16.87 -10.46 -28.82
C SER A 375 16.93 -9.10 -29.53
N THR A 376 18.05 -8.40 -29.37
CA THR A 376 18.33 -7.11 -30.03
C THR A 376 18.41 -7.17 -31.57
N SER A 377 18.48 -8.38 -32.15
CA SER A 377 18.53 -8.59 -33.60
C SER A 377 17.14 -8.70 -34.25
N ASN A 378 16.11 -8.08 -33.66
CA ASN A 378 14.70 -8.17 -34.09
C ASN A 378 14.19 -9.62 -34.17
N ARG A 379 14.69 -10.51 -33.30
CA ARG A 379 14.20 -11.88 -33.16
C ARG A 379 13.21 -11.90 -32.01
N LYS A 380 12.05 -12.53 -32.22
CA LYS A 380 10.88 -12.35 -31.35
C LYS A 380 10.56 -13.62 -30.57
N GLY A 381 10.06 -13.46 -29.35
CA GLY A 381 9.66 -14.51 -28.44
C GLY A 381 8.37 -14.16 -27.70
N LYS A 382 7.52 -15.15 -27.46
CA LYS A 382 6.33 -15.05 -26.62
C LYS A 382 6.21 -16.27 -25.71
N LEU A 383 6.27 -16.06 -24.40
CA LEU A 383 5.99 -17.11 -23.41
C LEU A 383 4.59 -16.89 -22.84
N THR A 384 3.71 -17.88 -22.97
CA THR A 384 2.38 -17.89 -22.35
C THR A 384 2.33 -18.93 -21.24
N LEU A 385 2.05 -18.45 -20.03
CA LEU A 385 1.84 -19.25 -18.85
C LEU A 385 0.33 -19.47 -18.63
N THR A 386 -0.07 -20.67 -18.22
CA THR A 386 -1.47 -20.98 -17.85
C THR A 386 -1.44 -22.00 -16.72
N ASN A 387 -1.90 -21.61 -15.53
CA ASN A 387 -1.91 -22.40 -14.30
C ASN A 387 -0.60 -23.20 -14.08
N SER A 388 0.53 -22.51 -14.19
CA SER A 388 1.88 -23.09 -14.15
C SER A 388 2.79 -22.36 -13.17
N VAL A 389 3.94 -22.95 -12.86
CA VAL A 389 5.02 -22.29 -12.11
C VAL A 389 6.20 -22.06 -13.04
N LEU A 390 6.62 -20.80 -13.16
CA LEU A 390 7.87 -20.39 -13.81
C LEU A 390 8.88 -20.05 -12.71
N ASN A 391 9.87 -20.91 -12.49
CA ASN A 391 10.90 -20.71 -11.48
C ASN A 391 12.24 -20.35 -12.15
N ILE A 392 12.66 -19.09 -12.06
CA ILE A 392 13.92 -18.60 -12.62
C ILE A 392 14.85 -18.20 -11.49
N THR A 393 15.98 -18.91 -11.34
CA THR A 393 16.90 -18.67 -10.21
C THR A 393 17.87 -17.50 -10.44
N SER A 394 17.91 -16.94 -11.64
CA SER A 394 18.70 -15.77 -12.04
C SER A 394 17.79 -14.75 -12.75
N ASN A 395 18.24 -14.19 -13.88
CA ASN A 395 17.55 -13.08 -14.54
C ASN A 395 16.41 -13.55 -15.46
N ILE A 396 15.35 -12.74 -15.52
CA ILE A 396 14.35 -12.72 -16.59
C ILE A 396 14.58 -11.45 -17.42
N ASP A 397 14.92 -11.63 -18.70
CA ASP A 397 15.12 -10.55 -19.66
C ASP A 397 14.10 -10.64 -20.80
N ILE A 398 13.24 -9.61 -20.92
CA ILE A 398 12.32 -9.43 -22.04
C ILE A 398 12.85 -8.28 -22.90
N VAL A 399 13.39 -8.59 -24.07
CA VAL A 399 14.14 -7.60 -24.87
C VAL A 399 13.21 -6.73 -25.71
N SER A 400 13.53 -5.45 -25.91
CA SER A 400 12.79 -4.59 -26.85
C SER A 400 13.07 -4.95 -28.32
N THR A 401 12.05 -4.91 -29.19
CA THR A 401 12.23 -4.96 -30.65
C THR A 401 11.20 -4.08 -31.38
N THR A 402 11.54 -3.65 -32.60
CA THR A 402 10.63 -2.85 -33.42
C THR A 402 9.50 -3.71 -34.04
N GLY A 403 8.24 -3.35 -33.77
CA GLY A 403 7.06 -3.80 -34.54
C GLY A 403 6.11 -4.77 -33.81
N ILE A 404 6.61 -5.88 -33.27
CA ILE A 404 5.82 -6.79 -32.39
C ILE A 404 6.69 -6.97 -31.15
N GLU A 405 6.11 -6.74 -29.98
CA GLU A 405 6.81 -6.79 -28.70
C GLU A 405 7.09 -8.23 -28.30
N ASN A 406 8.26 -8.45 -27.70
CA ASN A 406 8.55 -9.69 -27.00
C ASN A 406 7.67 -9.73 -25.76
N GLU A 407 7.04 -10.87 -25.50
CA GLU A 407 5.99 -10.94 -24.49
C GLU A 407 6.23 -12.07 -23.49
N LEU A 408 6.09 -11.73 -22.20
CA LEU A 408 5.79 -12.69 -21.15
C LEU A 408 4.34 -12.49 -20.71
N ASP A 409 3.48 -13.43 -21.08
CA ASP A 409 2.10 -13.50 -20.64
C ASP A 409 2.01 -14.45 -19.45
N ALA A 410 1.84 -13.87 -18.26
CA ALA A 410 1.88 -14.57 -17.00
C ALA A 410 0.55 -15.28 -16.66
N GLY A 411 -0.55 -14.99 -17.36
CA GLY A 411 -1.84 -15.63 -17.12
C GLY A 411 -2.25 -15.61 -15.64
N ASP A 412 -2.59 -16.77 -15.09
CA ASP A 412 -2.91 -17.03 -13.68
C ASP A 412 -1.80 -17.82 -12.95
N SER A 413 -0.56 -17.69 -13.42
CA SER A 413 0.58 -18.51 -12.97
C SER A 413 1.39 -17.85 -11.84
N THR A 414 2.30 -18.63 -11.24
CA THR A 414 3.28 -18.12 -10.27
C THR A 414 4.66 -18.01 -10.91
N ILE A 415 5.34 -16.88 -10.71
CA ILE A 415 6.68 -16.61 -11.23
C ILE A 415 7.64 -16.35 -10.06
N TYR A 416 8.70 -17.14 -9.94
CA TYR A 416 9.79 -16.90 -9.00
C TYR A 416 11.00 -16.33 -9.72
N ILE A 417 11.61 -15.30 -9.12
CA ILE A 417 12.74 -14.56 -9.68
C ILE A 417 13.84 -14.48 -8.63
N GLY A 418 14.97 -15.11 -8.92
CA GLY A 418 16.12 -15.17 -8.01
C GLY A 418 17.07 -13.97 -8.09
N GLU A 419 17.12 -13.28 -9.25
CA GLU A 419 17.96 -12.10 -9.47
C GLU A 419 17.11 -10.98 -10.12
N ASP A 420 17.48 -10.44 -11.29
CA ASP A 420 16.84 -9.27 -11.88
C ASP A 420 15.64 -9.61 -12.79
N PHE A 421 14.68 -8.67 -12.85
CA PHE A 421 13.61 -8.64 -13.86
C PHE A 421 13.79 -7.40 -14.73
N GLN A 422 14.18 -7.61 -15.99
CA GLN A 422 14.34 -6.53 -16.98
C GLN A 422 13.28 -6.70 -18.07
N ASN A 423 12.22 -5.89 -18.03
CA ASN A 423 11.25 -5.79 -19.11
C ASN A 423 11.54 -4.57 -19.99
N ASP A 424 11.97 -4.80 -21.22
CA ASP A 424 12.03 -3.80 -22.31
C ASP A 424 11.01 -4.13 -23.43
N GLY A 425 10.17 -5.15 -23.24
CA GLY A 425 9.09 -5.58 -24.13
C GLY A 425 7.72 -5.42 -23.46
N LEU A 426 6.89 -6.47 -23.53
CA LEU A 426 5.56 -6.52 -22.94
C LEU A 426 5.51 -7.58 -21.83
N PHE A 427 5.03 -7.19 -20.67
CA PHE A 427 4.65 -8.08 -19.58
C PHE A 427 3.13 -8.02 -19.35
N SER A 428 2.44 -9.09 -19.72
CA SER A 428 1.00 -9.23 -19.50
C SER A 428 0.77 -9.98 -18.18
N SER A 429 0.38 -9.28 -17.12
CA SER A 429 0.31 -9.88 -15.77
C SER A 429 -0.83 -10.88 -15.58
N GLY A 430 -1.93 -10.78 -16.33
CA GLY A 430 -3.15 -11.52 -16.03
C GLY A 430 -3.56 -11.37 -14.56
N THR A 431 -3.74 -12.50 -13.86
CA THR A 431 -3.96 -12.60 -12.41
C THR A 431 -2.79 -13.29 -11.68
N SER A 432 -1.57 -13.17 -12.20
CA SER A 432 -0.39 -13.91 -11.73
C SER A 432 0.14 -13.49 -10.36
N ASP A 433 0.89 -14.40 -9.72
CA ASP A 433 1.74 -14.12 -8.55
C ASP A 433 3.21 -14.02 -8.94
N VAL A 434 3.81 -12.83 -8.83
CA VAL A 434 5.25 -12.63 -9.06
C VAL A 434 5.97 -12.50 -7.72
N ILE A 435 7.04 -13.28 -7.53
CA ILE A 435 7.76 -13.41 -6.26
C ILE A 435 9.26 -13.21 -6.50
N PHE A 436 9.81 -12.14 -5.95
CA PHE A 436 11.25 -11.93 -5.86
C PHE A 436 11.77 -12.64 -4.61
N ASN A 437 12.46 -13.77 -4.79
CA ASN A 437 12.89 -14.68 -3.72
C ASN A 437 14.40 -14.90 -3.67
N GLY A 438 15.17 -13.94 -4.19
CA GLY A 438 16.63 -13.99 -4.24
C GLY A 438 17.33 -13.95 -2.88
N ILE A 439 18.65 -14.03 -2.94
CA ILE A 439 19.58 -13.86 -1.79
C ILE A 439 20.59 -12.73 -2.00
N ASN A 440 20.58 -12.11 -3.18
CA ASN A 440 21.37 -10.94 -3.55
C ASN A 440 20.44 -9.74 -3.78
N ASP A 441 20.98 -8.53 -3.93
CA ASP A 441 20.18 -7.39 -4.36
C ASP A 441 19.59 -7.68 -5.75
N GLN A 442 18.30 -7.40 -5.91
CA GLN A 442 17.52 -7.62 -7.12
C GLN A 442 17.07 -6.26 -7.67
N ARG A 443 16.94 -6.16 -8.98
CA ARG A 443 16.41 -4.98 -9.66
C ARG A 443 15.18 -5.34 -10.49
N VAL A 444 14.19 -4.45 -10.48
CA VAL A 444 12.99 -4.59 -11.31
C VAL A 444 12.82 -3.39 -12.23
N VAL A 445 12.73 -3.65 -13.53
CA VAL A 445 12.27 -2.68 -14.55
C VAL A 445 11.02 -3.27 -15.17
N SER A 446 9.89 -2.60 -14.97
CA SER A 446 8.59 -3.01 -15.47
C SER A 446 8.27 -2.45 -16.86
N SER A 447 8.96 -1.38 -17.27
CA SER A 447 8.61 -0.52 -18.41
C SER A 447 7.18 0.03 -18.36
N GLY A 448 6.62 0.16 -17.15
CA GLY A 448 5.26 0.66 -16.93
C GLY A 448 4.17 -0.43 -16.97
N ASP A 449 4.51 -1.67 -17.29
CA ASP A 449 3.57 -2.79 -17.21
C ASP A 449 3.26 -3.13 -15.75
N PRO A 450 1.98 -3.32 -15.39
CA PRO A 450 1.61 -3.63 -14.02
C PRO A 450 1.92 -5.09 -13.66
N PHE A 451 2.23 -5.36 -12.40
CA PHE A 451 2.09 -6.69 -11.81
C PHE A 451 0.65 -6.89 -11.31
N TYR A 452 0.19 -8.13 -11.18
CA TYR A 452 -1.10 -8.39 -10.53
C TYR A 452 -0.92 -8.54 -9.01
N ASN A 453 -0.30 -9.62 -8.57
CA ASN A 453 0.26 -9.75 -7.24
C ASN A 453 1.79 -9.71 -7.32
N LEU A 454 2.41 -8.94 -6.43
CA LEU A 454 3.86 -8.84 -6.33
C LEU A 454 4.29 -9.06 -4.88
N THR A 455 5.16 -10.04 -4.66
CA THR A 455 5.75 -10.31 -3.35
C THR A 455 7.26 -10.12 -3.41
N LEU A 456 7.78 -9.31 -2.49
CA LEU A 456 9.20 -9.29 -2.16
C LEU A 456 9.43 -10.19 -0.95
N ASN A 457 10.19 -11.26 -1.15
CA ASN A 457 10.64 -12.20 -0.13
C ASN A 457 12.12 -12.49 -0.29
N ASN A 458 12.94 -11.44 -0.44
CA ASN A 458 14.38 -11.57 -0.56
C ASN A 458 14.98 -11.92 0.81
N THR A 459 15.72 -13.02 0.87
CA THR A 459 16.25 -13.60 2.11
C THR A 459 17.76 -13.38 2.28
N GLY A 460 18.34 -12.52 1.45
CA GLY A 460 19.75 -12.14 1.54
C GLY A 460 20.15 -11.51 2.87
N GLY A 461 21.46 -11.33 3.07
CA GLY A 461 21.97 -10.58 4.21
C GLY A 461 21.60 -9.10 4.13
N VAL A 462 21.75 -8.35 5.23
CA VAL A 462 21.32 -6.94 5.41
C VAL A 462 21.81 -5.96 4.32
N ASN A 463 22.87 -6.27 3.59
CA ASN A 463 23.40 -5.42 2.51
C ASN A 463 23.14 -5.95 1.10
N ASN A 464 22.50 -7.11 0.98
CA ASN A 464 22.31 -7.86 -0.26
C ASN A 464 20.86 -8.41 -0.34
N ASN A 465 19.89 -7.69 0.22
CA ASN A 465 18.49 -8.12 0.31
C ASN A 465 17.50 -7.07 -0.22
N ARG A 466 17.95 -6.22 -1.14
CA ARG A 466 17.16 -5.12 -1.70
C ARG A 466 16.40 -5.56 -2.95
N LEU A 467 15.23 -4.97 -3.15
CA LEU A 467 14.60 -4.84 -4.46
C LEU A 467 14.67 -3.38 -4.87
N GLU A 468 15.56 -3.08 -5.82
CA GLU A 468 15.73 -1.73 -6.38
C GLU A 468 14.76 -1.52 -7.53
N LEU A 469 13.91 -0.50 -7.40
CA LEU A 469 13.06 -0.08 -8.51
C LEU A 469 13.90 0.61 -9.58
N GLY A 470 13.77 0.15 -10.83
CA GLY A 470 14.33 0.79 -12.02
C GLY A 470 13.39 1.79 -12.68
N ASP A 471 12.09 1.73 -12.37
CA ASP A 471 11.02 2.63 -12.80
C ASP A 471 9.86 2.70 -11.77
N SER A 472 8.81 3.46 -12.08
CA SER A 472 7.60 3.49 -11.25
C SER A 472 6.89 2.15 -11.25
N LEU A 473 6.49 1.69 -10.06
CA LEU A 473 5.87 0.38 -9.87
C LEU A 473 4.34 0.49 -9.84
N THR A 474 3.65 -0.36 -10.62
CA THR A 474 2.19 -0.52 -10.57
C THR A 474 1.83 -1.96 -10.23
N VAL A 475 0.91 -2.15 -9.28
CA VAL A 475 0.41 -3.46 -8.84
C VAL A 475 -1.12 -3.44 -8.80
N ASN A 476 -1.78 -4.31 -9.55
CA ASN A 476 -3.24 -4.29 -9.75
C ASN A 476 -4.04 -4.93 -8.61
N ASN A 477 -3.42 -5.71 -7.73
CA ASN A 477 -4.12 -6.36 -6.62
C ASN A 477 -3.35 -6.23 -5.30
N GLN A 478 -2.29 -7.02 -5.08
CA GLN A 478 -1.59 -7.05 -3.80
C GLN A 478 -0.09 -6.81 -3.97
N LEU A 479 0.46 -5.83 -3.25
CA LEU A 479 1.89 -5.72 -3.02
C LEU A 479 2.21 -6.21 -1.60
N THR A 480 3.09 -7.20 -1.48
CA THR A 480 3.53 -7.75 -0.20
C THR A 480 5.04 -7.62 -0.07
N VAL A 481 5.51 -7.07 1.05
CA VAL A 481 6.92 -7.08 1.44
C VAL A 481 7.03 -7.93 2.70
N SER A 482 7.38 -9.22 2.54
CA SER A 482 7.47 -10.17 3.64
C SER A 482 8.87 -10.25 4.24
N ASN A 483 9.90 -10.00 3.42
CA ASN A 483 11.29 -9.95 3.83
C ASN A 483 12.10 -9.08 2.85
N GLY A 484 13.26 -8.61 3.28
CA GLY A 484 14.12 -7.74 2.46
C GLY A 484 13.62 -6.29 2.42
N LYS A 485 14.30 -5.50 1.59
CA LYS A 485 14.13 -4.05 1.52
C LYS A 485 13.63 -3.61 0.15
N LEU A 486 12.41 -3.08 0.06
CA LEU A 486 11.93 -2.40 -1.15
C LEU A 486 12.50 -0.98 -1.19
N ASN A 487 13.30 -0.67 -2.21
CA ASN A 487 14.04 0.58 -2.31
C ASN A 487 13.55 1.44 -3.49
N THR A 488 13.03 2.63 -3.17
CA THR A 488 12.55 3.62 -4.18
C THR A 488 13.51 4.78 -4.40
N THR A 489 14.63 4.82 -3.67
CA THR A 489 15.44 6.04 -3.45
C THR A 489 16.21 6.55 -4.67
N THR A 490 16.46 5.69 -5.66
CA THR A 490 17.24 6.05 -6.85
C THR A 490 16.66 7.27 -7.59
N ASN A 491 15.33 7.35 -7.71
CA ASN A 491 14.63 8.47 -8.36
C ASN A 491 13.30 8.87 -7.67
N ASN A 492 13.07 8.41 -6.44
CA ASN A 492 11.77 8.53 -5.75
C ASN A 492 10.62 7.96 -6.59
N TYR A 493 10.83 6.76 -7.13
CA TYR A 493 9.84 6.10 -7.98
C TYR A 493 8.51 5.92 -7.24
N SER A 494 7.41 6.28 -7.89
CA SER A 494 6.07 6.14 -7.32
C SER A 494 5.67 4.66 -7.26
N ILE A 495 4.95 4.29 -6.21
CA ILE A 495 4.31 2.98 -6.08
C ILE A 495 2.80 3.17 -6.15
N THR A 496 2.12 2.48 -7.06
CA THR A 496 0.66 2.48 -7.17
C THR A 496 0.15 1.05 -6.98
N VAL A 497 -0.72 0.85 -6.00
CA VAL A 497 -1.34 -0.44 -5.69
C VAL A 497 -2.85 -0.30 -5.72
N ALA A 498 -3.55 -0.98 -6.64
CA ALA A 498 -5.00 -0.84 -6.75
C ALA A 498 -5.77 -1.55 -5.62
N GLY A 499 -5.20 -2.64 -5.06
CA GLY A 499 -5.70 -3.28 -3.84
C GLY A 499 -4.84 -2.90 -2.62
N HIS A 500 -4.23 -3.87 -1.94
CA HIS A 500 -3.59 -3.64 -0.63
C HIS A 500 -2.06 -3.61 -0.71
N PHE A 501 -1.44 -2.82 0.17
CA PHE A 501 -0.01 -2.80 0.43
C PHE A 501 0.24 -3.41 1.82
N ASP A 502 0.92 -4.55 1.86
CA ASP A 502 1.25 -5.26 3.11
C ASP A 502 2.77 -5.33 3.36
N GLN A 503 3.23 -4.56 4.34
CA GLN A 503 4.55 -4.61 4.96
C GLN A 503 4.40 -4.89 6.47
N SER A 504 3.47 -5.75 6.88
CA SER A 504 3.27 -6.06 8.30
C SER A 504 4.36 -6.95 8.92
N SER A 505 5.30 -7.46 8.13
CA SER A 505 6.36 -8.34 8.62
C SER A 505 7.45 -7.54 9.36
N PRO A 506 7.94 -8.01 10.53
CA PRO A 506 9.03 -7.34 11.23
C PRO A 506 10.40 -7.49 10.54
N THR A 507 10.49 -8.33 9.50
CA THR A 507 11.71 -8.55 8.70
C THR A 507 11.71 -7.81 7.37
N SER A 508 10.62 -7.10 7.03
CA SER A 508 10.57 -6.28 5.83
C SER A 508 10.93 -4.83 6.11
N GLU A 509 11.42 -4.17 5.06
CA GLU A 509 11.76 -2.75 5.05
C GLU A 509 11.29 -2.12 3.74
N VAL A 510 10.82 -0.87 3.77
CA VAL A 510 10.50 -0.06 2.57
C VAL A 510 11.15 1.30 2.74
N GLU A 511 12.18 1.59 1.94
CA GLU A 511 12.79 2.92 1.87
C GLU A 511 12.11 3.79 0.81
N ALA A 512 11.09 4.52 1.27
CA ALA A 512 10.25 5.36 0.41
C ALA A 512 10.86 6.74 0.10
N ASN A 513 11.75 7.27 0.94
CA ASN A 513 12.28 8.64 0.81
C ASN A 513 11.19 9.67 0.46
N ALA A 514 11.27 10.38 -0.67
CA ALA A 514 10.27 11.37 -1.08
C ALA A 514 9.21 10.82 -2.06
N SER A 515 9.15 9.49 -2.23
CA SER A 515 8.22 8.82 -3.13
C SER A 515 6.76 9.01 -2.72
N THR A 516 5.88 8.91 -3.71
CA THR A 516 4.43 8.86 -3.50
C THR A 516 3.96 7.41 -3.60
N ILE A 517 3.24 6.96 -2.58
CA ILE A 517 2.63 5.64 -2.48
C ILE A 517 1.12 5.82 -2.55
N THR A 518 0.49 5.25 -3.56
CA THR A 518 -0.97 5.30 -3.77
C THR A 518 -1.54 3.91 -3.58
N VAL A 519 -2.53 3.76 -2.71
CA VAL A 519 -3.12 2.46 -2.36
C VAL A 519 -4.65 2.53 -2.40
N GLY A 520 -5.29 1.60 -3.11
CA GLY A 520 -6.74 1.54 -3.23
C GLY A 520 -7.45 0.84 -2.08
N GLY A 521 -6.77 -0.07 -1.39
CA GLY A 521 -7.28 -0.83 -0.24
C GLY A 521 -6.56 -0.49 1.06
N ASP A 522 -6.15 -1.53 1.79
CA ASP A 522 -5.45 -1.39 3.07
C ASP A 522 -3.96 -1.08 2.87
N PHE A 523 -3.43 -0.24 3.75
CA PHE A 523 -1.99 -0.06 3.93
C PHE A 523 -1.60 -0.59 5.31
N SER A 524 -0.67 -1.53 5.34
CA SER A 524 -0.12 -2.10 6.57
C SER A 524 1.40 -2.01 6.54
N ALA A 525 1.99 -1.50 7.62
CA ALA A 525 3.43 -1.37 7.79
C ALA A 525 3.86 -1.71 9.22
N ASP A 526 5.11 -2.15 9.37
CA ASP A 526 5.77 -2.42 10.64
C ASP A 526 7.04 -1.56 10.78
N GLY A 527 7.07 -0.73 11.82
CA GLY A 527 8.13 0.23 12.11
C GLY A 527 9.40 -0.36 12.72
N THR A 528 9.51 -1.68 12.91
CA THR A 528 10.70 -2.32 13.53
C THR A 528 11.98 -1.97 12.76
N LEU A 529 11.92 -2.01 11.43
CA LEU A 529 13.00 -1.55 10.54
C LEU A 529 12.68 -0.19 9.88
N ASP A 530 11.39 0.15 9.71
CA ASP A 530 10.96 1.27 8.88
C ASP A 530 10.68 2.57 9.60
N SER A 531 10.92 2.69 10.92
CA SER A 531 10.38 3.81 11.71
C SER A 531 10.71 5.23 11.20
N LEU A 532 11.71 5.41 10.33
CA LEU A 532 12.04 6.67 9.68
C LEU A 532 11.77 6.70 8.18
N ASN A 533 11.55 5.55 7.55
CA ASN A 533 11.64 5.40 6.10
C ASN A 533 10.47 6.03 5.34
N TYR A 534 9.30 6.21 5.99
CA TYR A 534 8.14 6.91 5.42
C TYR A 534 8.07 8.40 5.79
N ASN A 535 8.97 8.93 6.64
CA ASN A 535 8.88 10.31 7.15
C ASN A 535 8.95 11.39 6.07
N ASN A 536 9.54 11.09 4.92
CA ASN A 536 9.62 11.99 3.78
C ASN A 536 8.59 11.64 2.68
N ALA A 537 7.88 10.51 2.82
CA ALA A 537 7.02 9.95 1.79
C ALA A 537 5.60 10.50 1.87
N SER A 538 4.89 10.45 0.74
CA SER A 538 3.47 10.79 0.67
C SER A 538 2.64 9.54 0.50
N LEU A 539 1.68 9.30 1.41
CA LEU A 539 0.71 8.21 1.29
C LEU A 539 -0.65 8.77 0.82
N ILE A 540 -1.23 8.14 -0.20
CA ILE A 540 -2.55 8.44 -0.73
C ILE A 540 -3.41 7.17 -0.67
N LEU A 541 -4.47 7.19 0.12
CA LEU A 541 -5.45 6.10 0.21
C LEU A 541 -6.68 6.48 -0.62
N THR A 542 -6.85 5.83 -1.78
CA THR A 542 -7.85 6.23 -2.78
C THR A 542 -9.20 5.53 -2.63
N GLY A 543 -9.23 4.33 -2.06
CA GLY A 543 -10.46 3.57 -1.83
C GLY A 543 -10.83 3.42 -0.36
N THR A 544 -11.77 2.52 -0.08
CA THR A 544 -12.17 2.17 1.28
C THR A 544 -11.19 1.15 1.85
N GLY A 545 -10.62 1.44 3.01
CA GLY A 545 -9.58 0.60 3.61
C GLY A 545 -9.08 1.15 4.94
N SER A 546 -8.04 0.51 5.44
CA SER A 546 -7.42 0.82 6.72
C SER A 546 -5.95 1.23 6.58
N LEU A 547 -5.49 2.06 7.51
CA LEU A 547 -4.10 2.44 7.66
C LEU A 547 -3.58 1.87 8.99
N SER A 548 -2.58 0.99 8.89
CA SER A 548 -1.88 0.40 10.03
C SER A 548 -0.37 0.66 9.86
N TYR A 549 0.26 1.22 10.88
CA TYR A 549 1.72 1.39 10.95
C TYR A 549 2.23 1.09 12.37
N ALA A 550 2.39 -0.20 12.65
CA ALA A 550 2.74 -0.71 13.98
C ALA A 550 4.20 -0.41 14.35
N ASN A 551 4.56 -0.60 15.63
CA ASN A 551 5.95 -0.61 16.11
C ASN A 551 6.79 0.65 15.77
N LEU A 552 6.14 1.82 15.65
CA LEU A 552 6.82 3.11 15.50
C LEU A 552 7.67 3.44 16.73
N SER A 553 8.98 3.65 16.53
CA SER A 553 9.93 3.99 17.60
C SER A 553 9.63 5.32 18.30
N SER A 554 9.06 6.30 17.58
CA SER A 554 8.64 7.60 18.11
C SER A 554 7.38 8.09 17.37
N PRO A 555 6.17 7.64 17.74
CA PRO A 555 4.95 7.90 16.96
C PRO A 555 4.53 9.37 16.90
N TRP A 556 5.14 10.24 17.71
CA TRP A 556 4.96 11.70 17.74
C TRP A 556 5.90 12.47 16.80
N VAL A 557 6.86 11.78 16.19
CA VAL A 557 7.77 12.34 15.16
C VAL A 557 7.74 11.51 13.87
N ASN A 558 7.38 10.24 13.98
CA ASN A 558 7.44 9.26 12.90
C ASN A 558 6.06 8.98 12.31
N GLY A 559 6.01 8.83 10.99
CA GLY A 559 4.80 8.58 10.21
C GLY A 559 5.04 8.96 8.76
N PHE A 560 4.17 9.79 8.19
CA PHE A 560 4.26 10.22 6.78
C PHE A 560 4.58 11.71 6.65
N HIS A 561 5.19 12.10 5.53
CA HIS A 561 5.32 13.51 5.20
C HIS A 561 3.96 14.12 4.87
N ASN A 562 3.29 13.55 3.87
CA ASN A 562 1.92 13.90 3.52
C ASN A 562 1.02 12.66 3.64
N LEU A 563 -0.21 12.86 4.09
CA LEU A 563 -1.22 11.81 4.17
C LEU A 563 -2.50 12.31 3.51
N THR A 564 -3.00 11.58 2.52
CA THR A 564 -4.26 11.86 1.82
C THR A 564 -5.22 10.70 2.01
N VAL A 565 -6.40 10.97 2.59
CA VAL A 565 -7.37 9.96 3.05
C VAL A 565 -8.81 10.42 2.80
N GLY A 566 -9.78 9.55 3.09
CA GLY A 566 -11.21 9.90 3.03
C GLY A 566 -11.62 10.44 1.66
N GLN A 567 -11.22 9.77 0.58
CA GLN A 567 -11.56 10.18 -0.77
C GLN A 567 -13.07 10.01 -1.05
N SER A 568 -13.57 10.60 -2.14
CA SER A 568 -15.00 10.64 -2.46
C SER A 568 -15.68 9.27 -2.42
N GLY A 569 -16.69 9.13 -1.56
CA GLY A 569 -17.45 7.88 -1.39
C GLY A 569 -16.73 6.78 -0.61
N ASN A 570 -15.55 7.07 -0.05
CA ASN A 570 -14.72 6.09 0.66
C ASN A 570 -14.51 6.45 2.13
N THR A 571 -14.31 5.41 2.94
CA THR A 571 -13.92 5.54 4.35
C THR A 571 -12.50 5.03 4.53
N THR A 572 -11.64 5.86 5.11
CA THR A 572 -10.32 5.44 5.60
C THR A 572 -10.39 5.24 7.12
N THR A 573 -10.04 4.04 7.59
CA THR A 573 -10.00 3.71 9.03
C THR A 573 -8.56 3.67 9.53
N LEU A 574 -8.21 4.43 10.56
CA LEU A 574 -6.86 4.39 11.16
C LEU A 574 -6.80 3.36 12.29
N ASN A 575 -6.04 2.29 12.12
CA ASN A 575 -5.93 1.18 13.08
C ASN A 575 -4.68 1.30 13.96
N LEU A 576 -4.50 2.45 14.61
CA LEU A 576 -3.31 2.76 15.40
C LEU A 576 -3.63 3.47 16.70
N ILE A 577 -2.66 3.53 17.62
CA ILE A 577 -2.80 4.39 18.80
C ILE A 577 -2.37 5.82 18.43
N ARG A 578 -1.22 5.99 17.77
CA ARG A 578 -0.60 7.30 17.49
C ARG A 578 0.26 7.27 16.22
N MET A 579 0.28 8.37 15.47
CA MET A 579 1.12 8.56 14.29
C MET A 579 1.35 10.06 14.02
N THR A 580 2.40 10.38 13.28
CA THR A 580 2.69 11.74 12.82
C THR A 580 2.37 11.97 11.34
N VAL A 581 1.82 13.14 11.01
CA VAL A 581 1.82 13.71 9.67
C VAL A 581 2.67 14.98 9.70
N ARG A 582 3.81 14.94 8.97
CA ARG A 582 4.88 15.92 9.16
C ARG A 582 4.66 17.23 8.40
N ASN A 583 3.92 17.18 7.29
CA ASN A 583 3.58 18.34 6.48
C ASN A 583 2.07 18.55 6.38
N VAL A 584 1.34 17.76 5.59
CA VAL A 584 -0.11 17.98 5.35
C VAL A 584 -0.91 16.69 5.46
N LEU A 585 -1.98 16.74 6.26
CA LEU A 585 -3.10 15.80 6.24
C LEU A 585 -4.21 16.37 5.35
N THR A 586 -4.50 15.69 4.24
CA THR A 586 -5.59 15.99 3.33
C THR A 586 -6.72 14.99 3.55
N VAL A 587 -7.93 15.46 3.85
CA VAL A 587 -9.13 14.61 3.86
C VAL A 587 -10.05 15.05 2.74
N GLY A 588 -10.35 14.12 1.83
CA GLY A 588 -11.27 14.33 0.71
C GLY A 588 -12.73 14.40 1.18
N SER A 589 -13.67 14.27 0.24
CA SER A 589 -15.12 14.36 0.51
C SER A 589 -15.74 13.15 1.22
N GLY A 590 -14.92 12.18 1.65
CA GLY A 590 -15.31 10.98 2.38
C GLY A 590 -14.99 11.05 3.89
N ASP A 591 -14.87 9.87 4.51
CA ASP A 591 -14.68 9.73 5.96
C ASP A 591 -13.23 9.35 6.31
N PHE A 592 -12.65 10.01 7.31
CA PHE A 592 -11.44 9.56 7.99
C PHE A 592 -11.75 9.31 9.47
N THR A 593 -11.67 8.04 9.90
CA THR A 593 -12.20 7.59 11.19
C THR A 593 -11.21 6.77 12.02
N SER A 594 -11.11 7.07 13.31
CA SER A 594 -10.59 6.21 14.36
C SER A 594 -10.82 6.80 15.75
N PRO A 595 -11.83 6.32 16.51
CA PRO A 595 -12.19 6.92 17.79
C PRO A 595 -11.13 6.74 18.89
N THR A 596 -10.05 6.00 18.64
CA THR A 596 -8.98 5.72 19.61
C THR A 596 -7.62 6.28 19.21
N SER A 597 -7.45 6.77 17.97
CA SER A 597 -6.16 7.26 17.47
C SER A 597 -5.92 8.75 17.68
N ASP A 598 -4.69 9.10 18.04
CA ASP A 598 -4.17 10.47 17.98
C ASP A 598 -3.33 10.69 16.72
N ILE A 599 -3.46 11.85 16.07
CA ILE A 599 -2.56 12.29 14.98
C ILE A 599 -1.77 13.52 15.41
N TYR A 600 -0.45 13.43 15.31
CA TYR A 600 0.48 14.54 15.54
C TYR A 600 0.73 15.28 14.24
N LEU A 601 0.49 16.58 14.24
CA LEU A 601 0.59 17.45 13.07
C LEU A 601 1.77 18.40 13.25
N LEU A 602 2.78 18.36 12.36
CA LEU A 602 3.99 19.20 12.49
C LEU A 602 4.06 20.33 11.46
N GLY A 603 3.36 20.23 10.33
CA GLY A 603 3.42 21.23 9.27
C GLY A 603 2.80 22.56 9.68
N ALA A 604 3.19 23.65 9.01
CA ALA A 604 2.67 24.99 9.28
C ALA A 604 1.19 25.14 8.88
N ASN A 605 0.76 24.47 7.81
CA ASN A 605 -0.64 24.40 7.40
C ASN A 605 -1.06 22.93 7.30
N PRO A 606 -1.20 22.24 8.45
CA PRO A 606 -1.17 20.79 8.48
C PRO A 606 -2.47 20.12 8.04
N LEU A 607 -3.53 20.89 7.79
CA LEU A 607 -4.87 20.38 7.52
C LEU A 607 -5.41 20.98 6.23
N VAL A 608 -5.85 20.10 5.33
CA VAL A 608 -6.57 20.46 4.10
C VAL A 608 -7.81 19.58 4.02
N PHE A 609 -8.97 20.21 3.83
CA PHE A 609 -10.25 19.52 3.82
C PHE A 609 -11.03 19.85 2.56
N ASP A 610 -11.66 18.83 1.99
CA ASP A 610 -12.81 19.04 1.11
C ASP A 610 -14.00 19.63 1.90
N THR A 611 -14.92 20.29 1.21
CA THR A 611 -16.12 20.87 1.84
C THR A 611 -16.99 19.81 2.52
N ASN A 612 -17.02 18.58 2.00
CA ASN A 612 -17.81 17.48 2.55
C ASN A 612 -17.01 16.53 3.46
N ALA A 613 -15.74 16.84 3.75
CA ALA A 613 -14.87 15.98 4.54
C ALA A 613 -15.47 15.69 5.93
N ARG A 614 -15.24 14.47 6.44
CA ARG A 614 -15.63 14.06 7.79
C ARG A 614 -14.43 13.48 8.52
N LEU A 615 -14.10 14.07 9.66
CA LEU A 615 -12.95 13.71 10.48
C LEU A 615 -13.43 13.27 11.86
N SER A 616 -13.26 11.99 12.18
CA SER A 616 -13.62 11.40 13.48
C SER A 616 -12.40 10.71 14.09
N LEU A 617 -11.76 11.32 15.09
CA LEU A 617 -10.55 10.78 15.72
C LEU A 617 -10.63 10.91 17.25
N ASN A 618 -9.75 10.25 18.01
CA ASN A 618 -9.62 10.60 19.43
C ASN A 618 -9.13 12.03 19.59
N ALA A 619 -8.01 12.38 18.92
CA ALA A 619 -7.50 13.74 18.92
C ALA A 619 -6.64 14.08 17.70
N ILE A 620 -6.67 15.35 17.30
CA ILE A 620 -5.57 15.98 16.56
C ILE A 620 -4.68 16.75 17.54
N LYS A 621 -3.38 16.49 17.45
CA LYS A 621 -2.33 17.06 18.31
C LYS A 621 -1.53 18.04 17.46
N LEU A 622 -1.75 19.33 17.68
CA LEU A 622 -0.99 20.41 17.05
C LEU A 622 0.40 20.43 17.71
N PHE A 623 1.40 20.04 16.92
CA PHE A 623 2.76 19.71 17.36
C PHE A 623 3.85 20.40 16.52
N GLY A 624 3.46 21.37 15.67
CA GLY A 624 4.36 22.23 14.90
C GLY A 624 4.60 23.58 15.57
N ALA A 625 5.49 24.37 15.01
CA ALA A 625 5.57 25.80 15.31
C ALA A 625 4.71 26.56 14.31
N ASN A 626 3.96 27.58 14.76
CA ASN A 626 3.12 28.44 13.90
C ASN A 626 2.22 27.65 12.93
N GLN A 627 1.17 27.05 13.49
CA GLN A 627 0.21 26.25 12.75
C GLN A 627 -1.10 26.99 12.51
N THR A 628 -1.81 26.56 11.48
CA THR A 628 -3.18 26.98 11.21
C THR A 628 -4.18 25.86 11.46
N ILE A 629 -5.41 26.23 11.79
CA ILE A 629 -6.55 25.32 11.82
C ILE A 629 -7.69 25.88 10.96
N PRO A 630 -8.11 25.18 9.88
CA PRO A 630 -9.13 25.68 8.96
C PRO A 630 -10.55 25.30 9.38
N THR A 631 -11.55 25.95 8.79
CA THR A 631 -12.95 25.53 8.94
C THR A 631 -13.16 24.13 8.37
N LEU A 632 -13.82 23.26 9.12
CA LEU A 632 -14.36 21.99 8.66
C LEU A 632 -15.89 22.09 8.72
N HIS A 633 -16.55 22.01 7.57
CA HIS A 633 -17.99 22.29 7.47
C HIS A 633 -18.85 21.37 8.36
N ASN A 634 -18.48 20.09 8.44
CA ASN A 634 -19.14 19.09 9.28
C ASN A 634 -18.72 19.15 10.76
N GLY A 635 -17.83 20.08 11.13
CA GLY A 635 -17.21 20.14 12.45
C GLY A 635 -16.16 19.05 12.67
N TYR A 636 -15.35 19.25 13.70
CA TYR A 636 -14.32 18.31 14.13
C TYR A 636 -14.94 17.31 15.11
N ASP A 637 -15.07 16.04 14.73
CA ASP A 637 -15.40 14.92 15.62
C ASP A 637 -14.14 14.36 16.30
N CYS A 638 -13.28 15.25 16.80
CA CYS A 638 -12.07 14.89 17.52
C CYS A 638 -11.69 15.96 18.54
N HIS A 639 -10.95 15.58 19.57
CA HIS A 639 -10.36 16.56 20.46
C HIS A 639 -9.25 17.35 19.75
N VAL A 640 -9.08 18.63 20.13
CA VAL A 640 -8.00 19.48 19.62
C VAL A 640 -7.07 19.85 20.76
N PHE A 641 -5.81 19.42 20.65
CA PHE A 641 -4.82 19.57 21.72
C PHE A 641 -3.56 20.25 21.20
N LEU A 642 -3.01 21.19 21.98
CA LEU A 642 -1.72 21.82 21.69
C LEU A 642 -0.66 21.18 22.58
N SER A 643 0.37 20.59 21.96
CA SER A 643 1.20 19.61 22.63
C SER A 643 2.71 19.92 22.64
N ARG A 644 3.27 20.56 21.62
CA ARG A 644 4.72 20.87 21.58
C ARG A 644 5.04 22.21 22.25
N ASN A 645 6.25 22.36 22.79
CA ASN A 645 6.72 23.65 23.28
C ASN A 645 6.76 24.69 22.15
N ASN A 646 6.31 25.91 22.44
CA ASN A 646 6.17 27.02 21.49
C ASN A 646 5.24 26.70 20.31
N THR A 647 4.20 25.88 20.54
CA THR A 647 3.13 25.70 19.54
C THR A 647 2.26 26.95 19.54
N GLU A 648 2.14 27.60 18.40
CA GLU A 648 1.21 28.71 18.17
C GLU A 648 0.22 28.27 17.11
N VAL A 649 -1.09 28.37 17.37
CA VAL A 649 -2.16 27.96 16.46
C VAL A 649 -3.07 29.13 16.17
N SER A 650 -3.36 29.37 14.90
CA SER A 650 -4.25 30.42 14.41
C SER A 650 -5.43 29.83 13.64
N GLN A 651 -6.66 30.24 13.98
CA GLN A 651 -7.83 29.95 13.15
C GLN A 651 -7.74 30.70 11.81
N THR A 652 -8.16 30.04 10.73
CA THR A 652 -8.34 30.68 9.41
C THR A 652 -9.81 30.87 9.04
N GLY A 653 -10.72 30.49 9.93
CA GLY A 653 -12.16 30.61 9.79
C GLY A 653 -12.87 30.10 11.05
N PRO A 654 -14.21 30.11 11.10
CA PRO A 654 -14.98 29.57 12.21
C PRO A 654 -14.69 28.09 12.46
N ILE A 655 -14.60 27.69 13.72
CA ILE A 655 -14.34 26.30 14.14
C ILE A 655 -15.48 25.79 15.00
N THR A 656 -15.93 24.57 14.72
CA THR A 656 -16.84 23.81 15.56
C THR A 656 -16.19 22.50 15.95
N LEU A 657 -15.96 22.29 17.25
CA LEU A 657 -15.69 20.99 17.84
C LEU A 657 -17.03 20.38 18.23
N ASN A 658 -17.34 19.20 17.69
CA ASN A 658 -18.66 18.59 17.85
C ASN A 658 -18.91 18.13 19.30
N SER A 659 -20.12 17.63 19.58
CA SER A 659 -20.56 17.31 20.95
C SER A 659 -19.57 16.38 21.67
N GLY A 660 -19.17 16.76 22.88
CA GLY A 660 -18.19 16.02 23.69
C GLY A 660 -16.72 16.28 23.34
N GLN A 661 -16.42 17.02 22.27
CA GLN A 661 -15.06 17.28 21.83
C GLN A 661 -14.43 18.47 22.56
N ASN A 662 -13.22 18.27 23.08
CA ASN A 662 -12.55 19.20 23.98
C ASN A 662 -11.48 20.02 23.24
N LEU A 663 -11.27 21.26 23.68
CA LEU A 663 -10.07 22.05 23.37
C LEU A 663 -9.16 22.06 24.60
N ARG A 664 -7.89 21.63 24.46
CA ARG A 664 -6.91 21.68 25.56
C ARG A 664 -5.61 22.38 25.15
N LEU A 665 -5.30 23.44 25.89
CA LEU A 665 -4.06 24.20 25.81
C LEU A 665 -3.24 23.90 27.06
N ASN A 666 -2.79 22.67 27.21
CA ASN A 666 -2.11 22.21 28.42
C ASN A 666 -0.65 21.77 28.17
N GLY A 667 -0.12 21.99 26.97
CA GLY A 667 1.25 21.58 26.61
C GLY A 667 1.46 20.09 26.77
N ASP A 668 0.45 19.28 26.47
CA ASP A 668 0.44 17.83 26.71
C ASP A 668 0.78 17.46 28.17
N THR A 669 0.22 18.21 29.13
CA THR A 669 0.44 18.10 30.59
C THR A 669 1.78 18.65 31.11
N PHE A 670 2.67 19.09 30.23
CA PHE A 670 3.93 19.70 30.64
C PHE A 670 3.75 21.16 31.07
N LYS A 671 4.19 21.47 32.29
CA LYS A 671 4.06 22.80 32.92
C LYS A 671 4.98 23.85 32.31
N ASP A 672 6.10 23.42 31.76
CA ASP A 672 7.18 24.22 31.17
C ASP A 672 7.06 24.42 29.65
N ARG A 673 5.99 23.92 29.03
CA ARG A 673 5.69 24.17 27.61
C ARG A 673 4.81 25.39 27.43
N ALA A 674 5.24 26.30 26.56
CA ALA A 674 4.43 27.41 26.09
C ALA A 674 3.55 26.96 24.91
N VAL A 675 2.27 27.33 24.92
CA VAL A 675 1.35 27.10 23.80
C VAL A 675 0.36 28.26 23.65
N THR A 676 -0.01 28.60 22.43
CA THR A 676 -0.93 29.71 22.15
C THR A 676 -1.98 29.28 21.14
N TYR A 677 -3.26 29.57 21.40
CA TYR A 677 -4.35 29.44 20.43
C TYR A 677 -4.98 30.81 20.20
N GLN A 678 -5.06 31.22 18.94
CA GLN A 678 -5.65 32.49 18.50
C GLN A 678 -6.89 32.21 17.65
N THR A 679 -8.03 32.77 18.06
CA THR A 679 -9.26 32.68 17.27
C THR A 679 -9.25 33.60 16.05
N ASN A 680 -8.34 34.59 16.00
CA ASN A 680 -8.26 35.60 14.94
C ASN A 680 -9.60 36.30 14.64
N GLY A 681 -10.43 36.48 15.68
CA GLY A 681 -11.76 37.08 15.54
C GLY A 681 -12.83 36.16 14.95
N PHE A 682 -12.51 34.90 14.64
CA PHE A 682 -13.49 33.92 14.20
C PHE A 682 -14.14 33.20 15.37
N ASP A 683 -15.41 32.81 15.21
CA ASP A 683 -16.12 32.07 16.24
C ASP A 683 -15.51 30.68 16.50
N LEU A 684 -15.56 30.26 17.76
CA LEU A 684 -15.07 28.98 18.25
C LEU A 684 -16.16 28.30 19.08
N ASN A 685 -16.76 27.24 18.55
CA ASN A 685 -17.76 26.44 19.23
C ASN A 685 -17.12 25.16 19.78
N ILE A 686 -17.10 25.00 21.10
CA ILE A 686 -16.52 23.85 21.79
C ILE A 686 -17.66 22.98 22.35
N GLY A 687 -17.89 21.83 21.73
CA GLY A 687 -18.94 20.90 22.14
C GLY A 687 -18.66 20.14 23.44
N GLY A 688 -17.44 20.20 23.96
CA GLY A 688 -17.01 19.65 25.25
C GLY A 688 -16.38 20.72 26.14
N ASN A 689 -15.29 20.37 26.84
CA ASN A 689 -14.61 21.25 27.79
C ASN A 689 -13.55 22.14 27.12
N LEU A 690 -13.37 23.33 27.67
CA LEU A 690 -12.22 24.20 27.42
C LEU A 690 -11.25 24.11 28.60
N GLN A 691 -10.00 23.73 28.32
CA GLN A 691 -8.92 23.72 29.31
C GLN A 691 -7.76 24.61 28.88
N LEU A 692 -7.37 25.52 29.78
CA LEU A 692 -6.17 26.33 29.65
C LEU A 692 -5.23 26.06 30.82
N GLY A 693 -4.05 25.52 30.54
CA GLY A 693 -3.07 25.18 31.57
C GLY A 693 -3.02 23.69 31.94
N ALA A 694 -1.85 23.23 32.40
CA ALA A 694 -1.68 21.95 33.05
C ALA A 694 -1.86 22.04 34.59
N GLY A 695 -1.66 23.24 35.16
CA GLY A 695 -1.71 23.54 36.59
C GLY A 695 -0.31 23.79 37.17
N ALA A 696 -0.16 24.87 37.93
CA ALA A 696 1.12 25.44 38.36
C ALA A 696 2.11 25.62 37.17
N ASP A 697 1.59 26.10 36.03
CA ASP A 697 2.35 26.28 34.79
C ASP A 697 3.48 27.32 34.94
N THR A 698 4.69 26.96 34.53
CA THR A 698 5.89 27.82 34.56
C THR A 698 6.16 28.51 33.23
N ALA A 699 5.60 27.99 32.13
CA ALA A 699 5.64 28.61 30.82
C ALA A 699 4.23 29.06 30.37
N LEU A 700 4.21 30.15 29.60
CA LEU A 700 3.00 30.85 29.18
C LEU A 700 2.12 29.96 28.28
N LYS A 701 0.89 29.72 28.71
CA LYS A 701 -0.15 29.12 27.87
C LYS A 701 -1.24 30.16 27.65
N THR A 702 -1.56 30.44 26.40
CA THR A 702 -2.41 31.58 26.03
C THR A 702 -3.61 31.12 25.20
N LEU A 703 -4.81 31.51 25.62
CA LEU A 703 -5.97 31.58 24.74
C LEU A 703 -6.22 33.05 24.41
N ASP A 704 -6.12 33.40 23.13
CA ASP A 704 -6.52 34.70 22.62
C ASP A 704 -7.83 34.56 21.85
N MET A 705 -8.90 35.10 22.44
CA MET A 705 -10.24 35.12 21.88
C MET A 705 -10.66 36.51 21.41
N SER A 706 -9.71 37.43 21.21
CA SER A 706 -10.01 38.81 20.85
C SER A 706 -10.89 38.91 19.61
N GLY A 707 -11.97 39.70 19.71
CA GLY A 707 -12.92 39.92 18.61
C GLY A 707 -13.82 38.74 18.24
N SER A 708 -13.78 37.62 18.99
CA SER A 708 -14.53 36.40 18.67
C SER A 708 -15.61 36.05 19.69
N THR A 709 -16.55 35.20 19.27
CA THR A 709 -17.47 34.48 20.16
C THR A 709 -16.93 33.07 20.43
N VAL A 710 -16.66 32.76 21.70
CA VAL A 710 -16.27 31.41 22.15
C VAL A 710 -17.45 30.79 22.89
N THR A 711 -18.04 29.74 22.34
CA THR A 711 -19.16 29.03 22.95
C THR A 711 -18.69 27.70 23.53
N VAL A 712 -19.00 27.40 24.79
CA VAL A 712 -18.57 26.17 25.47
C VAL A 712 -19.77 25.43 26.05
N LYS A 713 -19.95 24.17 25.64
CA LYS A 713 -21.00 23.27 26.16
C LYS A 713 -20.60 22.54 27.43
N GLY A 714 -19.31 22.27 27.62
CA GLY A 714 -18.74 21.64 28.81
C GLY A 714 -18.19 22.64 29.82
N ASN A 715 -17.23 22.23 30.63
CA ASN A 715 -16.63 23.08 31.65
C ASN A 715 -15.55 24.00 31.07
N VAL A 716 -15.30 25.12 31.75
CA VAL A 716 -14.19 26.03 31.49
C VAL A 716 -13.21 25.95 32.66
N ASP A 717 -12.00 25.45 32.40
CA ASP A 717 -10.96 25.23 33.42
C ASP A 717 -9.70 25.99 33.05
N ILE A 718 -9.54 27.20 33.60
CA ILE A 718 -8.28 27.95 33.56
C ILE A 718 -7.49 27.61 34.81
N ARG A 719 -6.41 26.86 34.63
CA ARG A 719 -5.60 26.36 35.74
C ARG A 719 -4.60 27.40 36.24
N THR A 720 -4.06 27.14 37.43
CA THR A 720 -3.05 27.97 38.08
C THR A 720 -1.74 28.01 37.31
N GLY A 721 -0.97 29.09 37.48
CA GLY A 721 0.33 29.30 36.84
C GLY A 721 0.35 30.56 35.97
N THR A 722 1.29 30.59 35.03
CA THR A 722 1.54 31.71 34.09
C THR A 722 0.55 31.81 32.93
N ASN A 723 -0.56 31.08 32.98
CA ASN A 723 -1.57 31.02 31.91
C ASN A 723 -2.20 32.40 31.66
N SER A 724 -2.51 32.72 30.39
CA SER A 724 -3.07 33.99 29.95
C SER A 724 -4.35 33.78 29.13
N LEU A 725 -5.35 34.61 29.40
CA LEU A 725 -6.57 34.73 28.60
C LEU A 725 -6.66 36.16 28.10
N ILE A 726 -6.69 36.33 26.78
CA ILE A 726 -6.86 37.63 26.12
C ILE A 726 -8.28 37.67 25.56
N SER A 727 -9.10 38.59 26.07
CA SER A 727 -10.55 38.60 25.85
C SER A 727 -11.07 39.93 25.27
N THR A 728 -10.22 40.74 24.64
CA THR A 728 -10.59 42.08 24.16
C THR A 728 -11.70 42.01 23.11
N ASN A 729 -12.82 42.73 23.32
CA ASN A 729 -13.99 42.73 22.43
C ASN A 729 -14.54 41.32 22.12
N SER A 730 -14.50 40.42 23.10
CA SER A 730 -14.88 39.00 22.93
C SER A 730 -16.08 38.61 23.78
N GLU A 731 -16.72 37.49 23.43
CA GLU A 731 -17.82 36.93 24.20
C GLU A 731 -17.58 35.46 24.53
N LEU A 732 -17.61 35.10 25.81
CA LEU A 732 -17.67 33.72 26.27
C LEU A 732 -19.13 33.35 26.54
N ILE A 733 -19.64 32.34 25.83
CA ILE A 733 -21.00 31.81 26.01
C ILE A 733 -20.94 30.45 26.69
N LEU A 734 -21.62 30.32 27.83
CA LEU A 734 -21.82 29.05 28.54
C LEU A 734 -23.21 28.52 28.24
N ASN A 735 -23.30 27.58 27.29
CA ASN A 735 -24.56 27.06 26.73
C ASN A 735 -24.77 25.55 26.95
N GLY A 736 -24.07 24.98 27.94
CA GLY A 736 -24.17 23.55 28.25
C GLY A 736 -25.58 23.15 28.65
N THR A 737 -26.01 21.95 28.27
CA THR A 737 -27.29 21.37 28.72
C THR A 737 -27.17 20.56 30.01
N ALA A 738 -25.94 20.37 30.50
CA ALA A 738 -25.60 19.78 31.79
C ALA A 738 -25.04 20.86 32.74
N ALA A 739 -24.77 20.48 33.99
CA ALA A 739 -24.07 21.35 34.93
C ALA A 739 -22.70 21.76 34.35
N GLN A 740 -22.39 23.06 34.38
CA GLN A 740 -21.09 23.58 33.99
C GLN A 740 -20.33 24.10 35.21
N SER A 741 -19.05 23.78 35.30
CA SER A 741 -18.12 24.42 36.23
C SER A 741 -17.18 25.38 35.50
N VAL A 742 -16.88 26.50 36.15
CA VAL A 742 -16.03 27.57 35.61
C VAL A 742 -14.97 27.91 36.65
N THR A 743 -13.70 27.76 36.27
CA THR A 743 -12.55 28.23 37.03
C THR A 743 -11.81 29.26 36.17
N THR A 744 -11.63 30.47 36.68
CA THR A 744 -11.04 31.59 35.93
C THR A 744 -9.60 31.87 36.32
N ASN A 745 -9.22 31.52 37.55
CA ASN A 745 -7.97 31.84 38.20
C ASN A 745 -7.59 33.32 38.03
N GLY A 746 -8.57 34.20 38.30
CA GLY A 746 -8.46 35.65 38.25
C GLY A 746 -8.39 36.26 36.85
N LYS A 747 -8.67 35.49 35.79
CA LYS A 747 -8.73 36.02 34.42
C LYS A 747 -10.03 36.74 34.16
N ALA A 748 -9.94 37.84 33.44
CA ALA A 748 -11.08 38.68 33.10
C ALA A 748 -11.66 38.33 31.73
N PHE A 749 -12.98 38.47 31.62
CA PHE A 749 -13.72 38.37 30.36
C PHE A 749 -14.18 39.76 29.91
N ASP A 750 -14.39 39.96 28.61
CA ASP A 750 -15.09 41.17 28.15
C ASP A 750 -16.60 40.97 28.28
N LYS A 751 -17.17 39.99 27.58
CA LYS A 751 -18.57 39.58 27.76
C LYS A 751 -18.65 38.14 28.22
N LEU A 752 -19.46 37.90 29.25
CA LEU A 752 -19.82 36.57 29.74
C LEU A 752 -21.33 36.39 29.61
N THR A 753 -21.76 35.45 28.79
CA THR A 753 -23.18 35.18 28.51
C THR A 753 -23.53 33.77 28.94
N ILE A 754 -24.59 33.63 29.73
CA ILE A 754 -25.07 32.35 30.24
C ILE A 754 -26.37 31.99 29.54
N THR A 755 -26.34 30.87 28.81
CA THR A 755 -27.50 30.27 28.15
C THR A 755 -27.78 28.83 28.59
N ASN A 756 -27.06 28.35 29.61
CA ASN A 756 -27.23 27.02 30.19
C ASN A 756 -28.66 26.85 30.76
N PRO A 757 -29.50 25.97 30.19
CA PRO A 757 -30.87 25.77 30.65
C PRO A 757 -30.97 24.69 31.74
N SER A 758 -29.86 24.10 32.18
CA SER A 758 -29.89 23.02 33.16
C SER A 758 -30.28 23.54 34.55
N VAL A 759 -30.99 22.71 35.31
CA VAL A 759 -31.41 23.03 36.69
C VAL A 759 -30.22 23.18 37.65
N SER A 760 -29.12 22.50 37.37
CA SER A 760 -27.86 22.65 38.11
C SER A 760 -27.13 23.94 37.73
N GLY A 761 -27.32 24.38 36.48
CA GLY A 761 -26.84 25.64 35.95
C GLY A 761 -25.32 25.71 35.86
N VAL A 762 -24.80 26.92 36.10
CA VAL A 762 -23.36 27.22 36.07
C VAL A 762 -22.87 27.44 37.49
N THR A 763 -21.77 26.79 37.85
CA THR A 763 -21.04 26.99 39.11
C THR A 763 -19.71 27.66 38.84
N PHE A 764 -19.51 28.86 39.39
CA PHE A 764 -18.22 29.54 39.38
C PHE A 764 -17.42 29.09 40.61
N ASN A 765 -16.30 28.42 40.38
CA ASN A 765 -15.45 27.86 41.43
C ASN A 765 -14.61 28.93 42.14
N ASP A 766 -14.37 30.06 41.48
CA ASP A 766 -13.65 31.22 41.99
C ASP A 766 -14.33 32.53 41.55
N GLY A 767 -13.84 33.67 42.07
CA GLY A 767 -14.27 35.00 41.65
C GLY A 767 -13.90 35.31 40.20
N PHE A 768 -14.68 36.17 39.54
CA PHE A 768 -14.38 36.65 38.18
C PHE A 768 -14.50 38.17 38.07
N THR A 769 -13.87 38.72 37.02
CA THR A 769 -14.12 40.07 36.54
C THR A 769 -14.62 40.01 35.10
N THR A 770 -15.71 40.72 34.79
CA THR A 770 -16.21 40.86 33.42
C THR A 770 -16.65 42.29 33.12
N ASN A 771 -16.60 42.73 31.85
CA ASN A 771 -17.22 44.00 31.49
C ASN A 771 -18.75 43.86 31.42
N THR A 772 -19.23 42.79 30.78
CA THR A 772 -20.66 42.49 30.67
C THR A 772 -20.97 41.10 31.19
N LEU A 773 -22.00 41.00 32.04
CA LEU A 773 -22.60 39.72 32.43
C LEU A 773 -24.04 39.67 31.92
N THR A 774 -24.37 38.67 31.11
CA THR A 774 -25.73 38.46 30.60
C THR A 774 -26.23 37.07 30.95
N ASN A 775 -27.45 37.00 31.51
CA ASN A 775 -28.23 35.77 31.59
C ASN A 775 -29.71 36.14 31.43
N THR A 776 -30.32 35.64 30.36
CA THR A 776 -31.76 35.82 30.09
C THR A 776 -32.47 34.48 29.95
N THR A 777 -31.87 33.41 30.47
CA THR A 777 -32.38 32.04 30.36
C THR A 777 -33.33 31.77 31.51
N PRO A 778 -34.64 31.60 31.27
CA PRO A 778 -35.61 31.36 32.33
C PRO A 778 -35.25 30.13 33.17
N ASN A 779 -35.48 30.20 34.49
CA ASN A 779 -35.16 29.14 35.45
C ASN A 779 -33.68 28.68 35.51
N SER A 780 -32.75 29.41 34.88
CA SER A 780 -31.33 29.10 35.00
C SER A 780 -30.82 29.37 36.42
N LYS A 781 -29.73 28.70 36.78
CA LYS A 781 -29.07 28.83 38.08
C LYS A 781 -27.61 29.26 37.92
N LEU A 782 -27.20 30.25 38.70
CA LEU A 782 -25.82 30.65 38.88
C LEU A 782 -25.43 30.38 40.34
N THR A 783 -24.41 29.53 40.53
CA THR A 783 -23.85 29.22 41.85
C THR A 783 -22.50 29.92 41.99
N PHE A 784 -22.36 30.72 43.03
CA PHE A 784 -21.18 31.52 43.33
C PHE A 784 -20.44 30.95 44.53
N THR A 785 -19.13 30.73 44.43
CA THR A 785 -18.32 30.30 45.58
C THR A 785 -18.41 31.32 46.71
N SER A 786 -18.79 30.84 47.91
CA SER A 786 -18.90 31.67 49.11
C SER A 786 -17.58 32.37 49.44
N GLY A 787 -17.63 33.66 49.76
CA GLY A 787 -16.45 34.48 50.09
C GLY A 787 -15.71 35.08 48.89
N GLU A 788 -15.97 34.62 47.66
CA GLU A 788 -15.33 35.13 46.45
C GLU A 788 -15.94 36.47 45.98
N THR A 789 -15.27 37.17 45.07
CA THR A 789 -15.71 38.46 44.52
C THR A 789 -16.00 38.36 43.02
N TYR A 790 -17.19 38.85 42.64
CA TYR A 790 -17.69 38.86 41.27
C TYR A 790 -17.91 40.30 40.82
N THR A 791 -17.00 40.80 39.96
CA THR A 791 -16.95 42.22 39.55
C THR A 791 -17.47 42.40 38.13
N ILE A 792 -18.40 43.34 37.95
CA ILE A 792 -18.97 43.74 36.66
C ILE A 792 -18.67 45.22 36.41
N ASN A 793 -17.96 45.51 35.32
CA ASN A 793 -17.48 46.87 35.04
C ASN A 793 -18.49 47.75 34.28
N SER A 794 -19.18 47.19 33.28
CA SER A 794 -19.94 47.96 32.28
C SER A 794 -21.44 47.65 32.27
N ALA A 795 -21.85 46.38 32.27
CA ALA A 795 -23.27 46.04 32.21
C ALA A 795 -23.59 44.70 32.88
N VAL A 796 -24.65 44.69 33.70
CA VAL A 796 -25.28 43.46 34.20
C VAL A 796 -26.69 43.37 33.65
N ASN A 797 -26.98 42.25 32.99
CA ASN A 797 -28.28 41.93 32.42
C ASN A 797 -28.74 40.55 32.89
N LEU A 798 -29.54 40.51 33.95
CA LEU A 798 -30.08 39.29 34.54
C LEU A 798 -31.61 39.35 34.49
N GLN A 799 -32.20 38.72 33.50
CA GLN A 799 -33.65 38.78 33.25
C GLN A 799 -34.24 37.38 33.21
N GLY A 800 -34.83 36.94 34.32
CA GLY A 800 -35.70 35.75 34.31
C GLY A 800 -37.04 36.05 33.65
N ALA A 801 -37.93 35.06 33.64
CA ALA A 801 -39.33 35.26 33.25
C ALA A 801 -40.26 35.16 34.45
N THR A 802 -41.48 35.69 34.33
CA THR A 802 -42.50 35.57 35.37
C THR A 802 -42.76 34.10 35.72
N GLY A 803 -42.62 33.74 36.99
CA GLY A 803 -42.73 32.36 37.47
C GLY A 803 -41.54 31.46 37.11
N GLN A 804 -40.52 31.99 36.44
CA GLN A 804 -39.30 31.27 36.07
C GLN A 804 -38.04 32.11 36.36
N PRO A 805 -37.80 32.45 37.64
CA PRO A 805 -36.73 33.37 37.99
C PRO A 805 -35.34 32.77 37.80
N ILE A 806 -34.34 33.60 37.52
CA ILE A 806 -32.93 33.18 37.56
C ILE A 806 -32.51 33.07 39.03
N THR A 807 -31.94 31.93 39.41
CA THR A 807 -31.46 31.70 40.78
C THR A 807 -30.00 32.10 40.92
N LEU A 808 -29.69 33.02 41.83
CA LEU A 808 -28.33 33.40 42.25
C LEU A 808 -28.10 32.89 43.68
N ALA A 809 -27.24 31.89 43.84
CA ALA A 809 -27.07 31.18 45.10
C ALA A 809 -25.59 30.98 45.49
N PRO A 810 -25.27 30.87 46.79
CA PRO A 810 -23.93 30.51 47.23
C PRO A 810 -23.62 29.03 46.97
N SER A 811 -22.34 28.68 46.93
CA SER A 811 -21.86 27.29 46.96
C SER A 811 -22.08 26.63 48.33
N SER A 812 -22.12 27.42 49.41
CA SER A 812 -22.35 26.95 50.79
C SER A 812 -23.10 27.99 51.61
N ALA A 813 -24.02 27.54 52.48
CA ALA A 813 -24.69 28.44 53.42
C ALA A 813 -23.72 28.81 54.57
N GLY A 814 -23.70 30.08 54.97
CA GLY A 814 -22.89 30.57 56.11
C GLY A 814 -21.92 31.70 55.79
N THR A 815 -21.60 31.94 54.52
CA THR A 815 -20.76 33.08 54.09
C THR A 815 -21.27 33.63 52.78
N ALA A 816 -21.41 34.96 52.72
CA ALA A 816 -21.91 35.63 51.53
C ALA A 816 -20.89 35.62 50.39
N TRP A 817 -21.37 35.61 49.15
CA TRP A 817 -20.57 35.89 47.95
C TRP A 817 -20.66 37.38 47.61
N ASN A 818 -19.56 38.00 47.18
CA ASN A 818 -19.51 39.45 46.98
C ASN A 818 -19.87 39.82 45.54
N PHE A 819 -20.88 40.69 45.37
CA PHE A 819 -21.31 41.17 44.07
C PHE A 819 -20.98 42.65 43.89
N VAL A 820 -20.09 42.96 42.95
CA VAL A 820 -19.51 44.31 42.80
C VAL A 820 -19.89 44.89 41.45
N LEU A 821 -20.70 45.95 41.46
CA LEU A 821 -21.02 46.79 40.32
C LEU A 821 -20.25 48.11 40.40
N ASN A 822 -19.47 48.43 39.35
CA ASN A 822 -18.73 49.68 39.28
C ASN A 822 -19.63 50.89 38.95
N ALA A 823 -19.12 52.11 39.19
CA ALA A 823 -19.90 53.36 39.15
C ALA A 823 -20.70 53.56 37.85
N GLY A 824 -20.12 53.19 36.71
CA GLY A 824 -20.72 53.33 35.39
C GLY A 824 -21.48 52.10 34.88
N ALA A 825 -21.61 51.04 35.69
CA ALA A 825 -22.28 49.83 35.24
C ALA A 825 -23.79 50.05 35.04
N THR A 826 -24.33 49.70 33.88
CA THR A 826 -25.78 49.65 33.68
C THR A 826 -26.35 48.37 34.31
N LYS A 827 -27.48 48.48 35.03
CA LYS A 827 -28.13 47.33 35.68
C LYS A 827 -29.54 47.10 35.15
N THR A 828 -29.78 45.92 34.59
CA THR A 828 -31.10 45.40 34.25
C THR A 828 -31.25 44.06 34.97
N ILE A 829 -31.89 44.06 36.13
CA ILE A 829 -32.03 42.88 36.98
C ILE A 829 -33.51 42.71 37.32
N GLU A 830 -34.11 41.65 36.80
CA GLU A 830 -35.54 41.37 36.92
C GLU A 830 -35.81 39.87 36.98
N ASN A 831 -36.84 39.47 37.75
CA ASN A 831 -37.23 38.07 37.93
C ASN A 831 -36.03 37.21 38.37
N VAL A 832 -35.35 37.63 39.43
CA VAL A 832 -34.25 36.87 40.04
C VAL A 832 -34.61 36.41 41.45
N THR A 833 -33.99 35.33 41.91
CA THR A 833 -33.99 34.90 43.31
C THR A 833 -32.57 34.96 43.81
N VAL A 834 -32.28 35.81 44.80
CA VAL A 834 -30.91 36.03 45.29
C VAL A 834 -30.83 35.61 46.76
N SER A 835 -29.77 34.88 47.13
CA SER A 835 -29.53 34.52 48.54
C SER A 835 -28.03 34.60 48.87
N TRP A 836 -27.73 34.97 50.12
CA TRP A 836 -26.37 35.09 50.64
C TRP A 836 -25.44 35.96 49.76
N SER A 837 -25.94 37.04 49.17
CA SER A 837 -25.15 37.98 48.36
C SER A 837 -24.81 39.24 49.16
N ASP A 838 -23.53 39.65 49.15
CA ASP A 838 -23.10 40.93 49.68
C ASP A 838 -22.76 41.91 48.55
N ALA A 839 -23.62 42.89 48.32
CA ALA A 839 -23.40 43.95 47.34
C ALA A 839 -22.71 45.19 47.91
N SER A 840 -22.27 45.18 49.17
CA SER A 840 -21.73 46.37 49.83
C SER A 840 -20.45 46.92 49.21
N GLY A 841 -19.69 46.05 48.51
CA GLY A 841 -18.53 46.44 47.70
C GLY A 841 -18.88 47.17 46.39
N SER A 842 -20.14 47.18 45.97
CA SER A 842 -20.58 47.96 44.80
C SER A 842 -20.44 49.47 45.02
N HIS A 843 -20.27 50.22 43.93
CA HIS A 843 -20.21 51.68 44.00
C HIS A 843 -21.49 52.27 44.61
N SER A 844 -21.39 53.41 45.31
CA SER A 844 -22.51 54.01 46.05
C SER A 844 -23.73 54.31 45.18
N THR A 845 -23.55 54.68 43.91
CA THR A 845 -24.65 54.90 42.94
C THR A 845 -25.36 53.62 42.51
N GLN A 846 -24.78 52.46 42.80
CA GLN A 846 -25.37 51.16 42.48
C GLN A 846 -26.21 50.59 43.62
N LYS A 847 -26.03 51.10 44.85
CA LYS A 847 -26.58 50.54 46.08
C LYS A 847 -27.78 51.34 46.62
N PRO A 848 -28.74 50.68 47.29
CA PRO A 848 -28.91 49.22 47.29
C PRO A 848 -29.30 48.72 45.90
N ILE A 849 -28.98 47.46 45.59
CA ILE A 849 -29.43 46.83 44.36
C ILE A 849 -30.90 46.41 44.54
N ALA A 850 -31.78 47.01 43.75
CA ALA A 850 -33.23 46.82 43.81
C ALA A 850 -33.74 46.12 42.54
N PRO A 851 -33.66 44.78 42.46
CA PRO A 851 -34.14 44.05 41.30
C PRO A 851 -35.68 44.05 41.26
N SER A 852 -36.25 44.20 40.07
CA SER A 852 -37.71 44.23 39.87
C SER A 852 -38.29 42.81 39.80
N ASN A 853 -39.55 42.60 40.22
CA ASN A 853 -40.25 41.30 40.14
C ASN A 853 -39.43 40.11 40.70
N SER A 854 -38.64 40.35 41.75
CA SER A 854 -37.61 39.44 42.23
C SER A 854 -37.87 38.99 43.67
N THR A 855 -37.29 37.86 44.05
CA THR A 855 -37.45 37.25 45.38
C THR A 855 -36.18 37.42 46.22
N ASP A 856 -36.34 37.95 47.42
CA ASP A 856 -35.29 37.91 48.45
C ASP A 856 -35.25 36.52 49.09
N GLY A 857 -34.21 35.74 48.75
CA GLY A 857 -33.94 34.42 49.33
C GLY A 857 -33.29 34.46 50.71
N GLY A 858 -33.03 35.66 51.25
CA GLY A 858 -32.50 35.89 52.59
C GLY A 858 -30.96 35.98 52.66
N ASN A 859 -30.49 36.60 53.75
CA ASN A 859 -29.08 36.85 54.06
C ASN A 859 -28.33 37.68 53.00
N ASN A 860 -29.04 38.58 52.32
CA ASN A 860 -28.44 39.52 51.37
C ASN A 860 -28.10 40.85 52.05
N ILE A 861 -27.02 41.51 51.62
CA ILE A 861 -26.55 42.81 52.12
C ILE A 861 -26.52 43.82 50.96
N ASP A 862 -27.03 45.03 51.19
CA ASP A 862 -27.20 46.09 50.17
C ASP A 862 -28.04 45.63 48.95
N TRP A 863 -28.98 44.72 49.18
CA TRP A 863 -30.00 44.24 48.24
C TRP A 863 -31.42 44.44 48.81
N PHE A 864 -32.44 44.42 47.95
CA PHE A 864 -33.87 44.42 48.32
C PHE A 864 -34.25 45.48 49.36
N PRO A 865 -34.27 46.78 48.98
CA PRO A 865 -34.73 47.82 49.88
C PRO A 865 -36.11 47.48 50.48
N ASN A 866 -36.24 47.58 51.80
CA ASN A 866 -37.48 47.28 52.53
C ASN A 866 -38.08 48.58 53.10
N VAL A 867 -39.39 48.77 52.92
CA VAL A 867 -40.14 49.85 53.58
C VAL A 867 -40.75 49.29 54.86
N GLY A 868 -40.26 49.78 56.02
CA GLY A 868 -40.74 49.38 57.33
C GLY A 868 -41.35 50.59 58.03
N ILE A 869 -42.68 50.64 58.16
CA ILE A 869 -43.37 51.73 58.88
C ILE A 869 -43.93 51.20 60.18
N SER A 870 -43.59 51.87 61.29
CA SER A 870 -44.19 51.61 62.60
C SER A 870 -45.00 52.81 63.06
N VAL A 871 -46.14 52.57 63.73
CA VAL A 871 -47.06 53.62 64.20
C VAL A 871 -47.39 53.39 65.67
N THR A 872 -47.32 54.42 66.48
CA THR A 872 -47.71 54.40 67.90
C THR A 872 -48.70 55.52 68.18
N LYS A 873 -49.87 55.19 68.74
CA LYS A 873 -50.87 56.17 69.16
C LYS A 873 -50.94 56.23 70.69
N ASN A 874 -50.69 57.41 71.24
CA ASN A 874 -50.81 57.69 72.67
C ASN A 874 -51.90 58.75 72.92
N SER A 875 -52.56 58.66 74.07
CA SER A 875 -53.53 59.66 74.52
C SER A 875 -53.09 60.25 75.86
N THR A 876 -53.20 61.57 76.02
CA THR A 876 -52.88 62.27 77.27
C THR A 876 -54.02 63.18 77.66
N LEU A 877 -54.46 63.09 78.91
CA LEU A 877 -55.49 63.97 79.47
C LEU A 877 -54.90 65.36 79.75
N ILE A 878 -55.28 66.35 78.95
CA ILE A 878 -54.78 67.73 79.03
C ILE A 878 -55.48 68.50 80.15
N SER A 879 -56.81 68.44 80.18
CA SER A 879 -57.62 69.12 81.20
C SER A 879 -58.93 68.38 81.47
N ASP A 880 -59.54 68.62 82.64
CA ASP A 880 -60.96 68.32 82.88
C ASP A 880 -61.70 69.58 83.39
N PRO A 881 -63.05 69.63 83.37
CA PRO A 881 -63.78 70.81 83.81
C PRO A 881 -63.70 71.13 85.31
N VAL A 882 -63.16 70.22 86.13
CA VAL A 882 -63.12 70.34 87.59
C VAL A 882 -61.75 70.82 88.07
N ASN A 883 -60.70 70.22 87.53
CA ASN A 883 -59.30 70.37 87.94
C ASN A 883 -58.49 71.23 86.95
N GLY A 884 -59.11 71.73 85.88
CA GLY A 884 -58.43 72.50 84.84
C GLY A 884 -57.26 71.70 84.26
N THR A 885 -56.07 72.30 84.18
CA THR A 885 -54.84 71.62 83.72
C THR A 885 -54.01 70.98 84.85
N GLY A 886 -54.45 71.07 86.11
CA GLY A 886 -53.73 70.65 87.32
C GLY A 886 -53.60 69.12 87.53
N GLY A 887 -53.10 68.68 88.70
CA GLY A 887 -52.98 67.26 89.06
C GLY A 887 -54.34 66.66 89.49
N GLY A 888 -54.56 65.36 89.25
CA GLY A 888 -55.81 64.66 89.62
C GLY A 888 -56.93 64.67 88.57
N LYS A 889 -56.61 65.05 87.32
CA LYS A 889 -57.56 65.08 86.19
C LYS A 889 -58.16 63.70 85.89
N ASN A 890 -59.45 63.67 85.58
CA ASN A 890 -60.20 62.46 85.23
C ASN A 890 -60.80 62.54 83.82
N HIS A 891 -61.04 61.37 83.21
CA HIS A 891 -61.77 61.25 81.94
C HIS A 891 -63.28 61.46 82.16
N ILE A 892 -63.71 62.69 82.39
CA ILE A 892 -65.11 63.10 82.60
C ILE A 892 -65.63 63.96 81.44
N PRO A 893 -66.96 64.08 81.23
CA PRO A 893 -67.55 64.97 80.23
C PRO A 893 -66.95 66.38 80.30
N GLY A 894 -66.58 66.94 79.15
CA GLY A 894 -65.89 68.22 79.01
C GLY A 894 -64.36 68.16 79.11
N ALA A 895 -63.77 67.00 79.43
CA ALA A 895 -62.31 66.86 79.52
C ALA A 895 -61.64 66.82 78.14
N ILE A 896 -60.46 67.44 78.01
CA ILE A 896 -59.68 67.51 76.78
C ILE A 896 -58.60 66.44 76.77
N VAL A 897 -58.61 65.59 75.76
CA VAL A 897 -57.62 64.54 75.52
C VAL A 897 -56.83 64.89 74.27
N GLU A 898 -55.50 64.92 74.37
CA GLU A 898 -54.59 65.05 73.22
C GLU A 898 -54.17 63.66 72.76
N TYR A 899 -54.37 63.38 71.48
CA TYR A 899 -53.83 62.21 70.81
C TYR A 899 -52.54 62.57 70.08
N ARG A 900 -51.55 61.69 70.19
CA ARG A 900 -50.29 61.74 69.46
C ARG A 900 -50.11 60.46 68.69
N ILE A 901 -50.07 60.55 67.36
CA ILE A 901 -49.79 59.43 66.47
C ILE A 901 -48.38 59.65 65.93
N THR A 902 -47.40 58.90 66.46
CA THR A 902 -46.02 58.93 66.00
C THR A 902 -45.79 57.81 65.01
N THR A 903 -45.36 58.16 63.81
CA THR A 903 -45.06 57.24 62.71
C THR A 903 -43.56 57.29 62.45
N ARG A 904 -42.90 56.12 62.35
CA ARG A 904 -41.46 56.00 62.10
C ARG A 904 -41.20 55.17 60.85
N ASN A 905 -40.20 55.56 60.06
CA ASN A 905 -39.64 54.71 59.02
C ASN A 905 -38.46 53.93 59.60
N THR A 906 -38.72 52.69 59.99
CA THR A 906 -37.74 51.72 60.48
C THR A 906 -37.17 50.85 59.36
N GLY A 907 -37.60 51.06 58.12
CA GLY A 907 -37.11 50.35 56.95
C GLY A 907 -35.75 50.86 56.45
N THR A 908 -35.27 50.22 55.39
CA THR A 908 -34.04 50.56 54.67
C THR A 908 -34.33 51.34 53.38
N SER A 909 -35.55 51.81 53.20
CA SER A 909 -35.97 52.62 52.05
C SER A 909 -37.17 53.51 52.37
N SER A 910 -37.39 54.51 51.52
CA SER A 910 -38.56 55.36 51.58
C SER A 910 -39.75 54.68 50.89
N PRO A 911 -40.97 54.75 51.46
CA PRO A 911 -42.19 54.65 50.67
C PRO A 911 -42.19 55.66 49.52
N ASP A 912 -43.05 55.42 48.53
CA ASP A 912 -43.25 56.35 47.41
C ASP A 912 -43.63 57.75 47.90
N ALA A 913 -43.19 58.78 47.17
CA ALA A 913 -43.48 60.16 47.53
C ALA A 913 -44.99 60.44 47.58
N ASN A 914 -45.44 61.17 48.60
CA ASN A 914 -46.82 61.58 48.84
C ASN A 914 -47.81 60.42 49.06
N THR A 915 -47.32 59.24 49.48
CA THR A 915 -48.18 58.06 49.71
C THR A 915 -48.44 57.74 51.18
N VAL A 916 -47.76 58.42 52.11
CA VAL A 916 -47.94 58.19 53.55
C VAL A 916 -49.17 58.95 54.04
N ILE A 917 -50.21 58.21 54.41
CA ILE A 917 -51.50 58.75 54.87
C ILE A 917 -51.85 58.13 56.23
N VAL A 918 -52.21 58.97 57.19
CA VAL A 918 -52.68 58.55 58.52
C VAL A 918 -54.20 58.65 58.56
N TYR A 919 -54.86 57.54 58.86
CA TYR A 919 -56.29 57.49 59.13
C TYR A 919 -56.53 57.26 60.62
N ASP A 920 -57.41 58.05 61.21
CA ASP A 920 -57.76 57.87 62.62
C ASP A 920 -59.27 57.99 62.86
N ILE A 921 -59.85 56.98 63.50
CA ILE A 921 -61.26 56.95 63.89
C ILE A 921 -61.40 57.58 65.27
N LEU A 922 -62.30 58.55 65.39
CA LEU A 922 -62.63 59.16 66.67
C LEU A 922 -63.71 58.34 67.38
N ASN A 923 -63.62 58.25 68.70
CA ASN A 923 -64.63 57.57 69.51
C ASN A 923 -65.95 58.35 69.46
N ALA A 924 -67.09 57.66 69.40
CA ALA A 924 -68.40 58.33 69.37
C ALA A 924 -68.68 59.23 70.59
N ASN A 925 -67.99 58.98 71.72
CA ASN A 925 -68.10 59.73 72.97
C ASN A 925 -67.14 60.93 73.05
N VAL A 926 -66.53 61.34 71.94
CA VAL A 926 -65.69 62.53 71.90
C VAL A 926 -66.11 63.50 70.81
N GLU A 927 -65.72 64.76 70.95
CA GLU A 927 -65.93 65.85 70.00
C GLU A 927 -64.56 66.36 69.53
N TYR A 928 -64.34 66.50 68.24
CA TYR A 928 -63.06 66.95 67.69
C TYR A 928 -62.82 68.42 67.98
N ASP A 929 -61.62 68.78 68.45
CA ASP A 929 -61.24 70.18 68.68
C ASP A 929 -60.89 70.87 67.35
N VAL A 930 -61.84 71.65 66.83
CA VAL A 930 -61.67 72.39 65.58
C VAL A 930 -60.67 73.54 65.75
N THR A 931 -60.54 74.08 66.97
CA THR A 931 -59.71 75.26 67.23
C THR A 931 -58.23 74.95 67.23
N THR A 932 -57.82 73.79 67.75
CA THR A 932 -56.42 73.35 67.73
C THR A 932 -56.07 72.56 66.47
N GLY A 933 -57.07 71.95 65.82
CA GLY A 933 -56.91 71.27 64.54
C GLY A 933 -55.95 70.08 64.62
N VAL A 934 -55.38 69.72 63.46
CA VAL A 934 -54.29 68.75 63.38
C VAL A 934 -52.97 69.51 63.28
N ASN A 935 -52.07 69.24 64.21
CA ASN A 935 -50.70 69.74 64.17
C ASN A 935 -49.72 68.64 63.74
N PHE A 936 -48.78 68.97 62.88
CA PHE A 936 -47.72 68.07 62.43
C PHE A 936 -46.41 68.48 63.06
N LEU A 937 -45.74 67.53 63.72
CA LEU A 937 -44.43 67.73 64.31
C LEU A 937 -43.46 66.75 63.65
N ASP A 938 -42.48 67.29 62.93
CA ASP A 938 -41.38 66.48 62.42
C ASP A 938 -40.45 66.05 63.55
N GLY A 939 -39.85 64.86 63.43
CA GLY A 939 -38.93 64.30 64.40
C GLY A 939 -37.60 65.04 64.44
N THR A 940 -36.79 64.75 65.47
CA THR A 940 -35.42 65.30 65.57
C THR A 940 -34.51 64.80 64.46
N THR A 941 -34.71 63.55 64.02
CA THR A 941 -34.29 63.08 62.71
C THR A 941 -35.46 63.32 61.77
N SER A 942 -35.27 64.22 60.79
CA SER A 942 -36.37 64.62 59.89
C SER A 942 -36.94 63.42 59.14
N SER A 943 -38.27 63.31 59.16
CA SER A 943 -39.01 62.36 58.33
C SER A 943 -38.93 62.69 56.84
N GLY A 944 -38.50 63.90 56.44
CA GLY A 944 -38.61 64.38 55.06
C GLY A 944 -40.06 64.58 54.59
N LEU A 945 -41.03 64.50 55.51
CA LEU A 945 -42.44 64.72 55.26
C LEU A 945 -42.91 66.06 55.86
N SER A 946 -43.98 66.60 55.29
CA SER A 946 -44.70 67.76 55.80
C SER A 946 -46.21 67.49 55.78
N LEU A 947 -46.97 68.26 56.56
CA LEU A 947 -48.43 68.17 56.54
C LEU A 947 -48.95 68.51 55.13
N GLY A 948 -49.68 67.58 54.53
CA GLY A 948 -50.42 67.78 53.29
C GLY A 948 -51.81 68.32 53.59
N SER A 949 -52.84 67.58 53.17
CA SER A 949 -54.24 67.93 53.44
C SER A 949 -54.78 67.18 54.67
N VAL A 950 -55.76 67.77 55.35
CA VAL A 950 -56.53 67.11 56.41
C VAL A 950 -57.99 67.06 55.98
N GLY A 951 -58.48 65.85 55.75
CA GLY A 951 -59.87 65.56 55.42
C GLY A 951 -60.63 65.04 56.64
N TYR A 952 -61.92 65.38 56.72
CA TYR A 952 -62.80 64.97 57.81
C TYR A 952 -64.03 64.24 57.26
N SER A 953 -64.59 63.34 58.06
CA SER A 953 -65.85 62.66 57.75
C SER A 953 -66.79 62.63 58.95
N HIS A 954 -68.09 62.60 58.67
CA HIS A 954 -69.14 62.42 59.68
C HIS A 954 -69.49 60.95 59.99
N VAL A 955 -68.84 60.00 59.29
CA VAL A 955 -68.99 58.56 59.52
C VAL A 955 -67.63 57.89 59.74
N SER A 956 -67.59 56.84 60.55
CA SER A 956 -66.36 56.14 60.96
C SER A 956 -65.76 55.21 59.88
N SER A 957 -66.50 54.93 58.80
CA SER A 957 -66.03 54.16 57.63
C SER A 957 -66.44 54.86 56.31
N PRO A 958 -65.79 55.97 55.94
CA PRO A 958 -66.19 56.78 54.79
C PRO A 958 -65.51 56.40 53.47
N ASP A 959 -66.22 56.64 52.37
CA ASP A 959 -65.68 56.67 51.01
C ASP A 959 -65.14 58.07 50.64
N LEU A 960 -65.59 59.13 51.32
CA LEU A 960 -65.24 60.53 51.07
C LEU A 960 -64.95 61.30 52.37
N TYR A 961 -63.99 62.23 52.33
CA TYR A 961 -63.59 63.09 53.46
C TYR A 961 -63.90 64.58 53.17
N THR A 962 -65.17 64.88 52.90
CA THR A 962 -65.65 66.21 52.49
C THR A 962 -66.32 66.99 53.62
N TYR A 963 -66.38 66.45 54.84
CA TYR A 963 -67.00 67.13 55.96
C TYR A 963 -66.14 68.34 56.37
N THR A 964 -66.80 69.48 56.64
CA THR A 964 -66.12 70.68 57.16
C THR A 964 -66.49 70.81 58.63
N PRO A 965 -65.53 70.64 59.57
CA PRO A 965 -65.81 70.78 60.99
C PRO A 965 -66.33 72.18 61.34
N THR A 966 -67.29 72.25 62.27
CA THR A 966 -67.96 73.48 62.70
C THR A 966 -67.89 73.67 64.21
N GLY A 967 -67.98 74.92 64.67
CA GLY A 967 -67.90 75.26 66.10
C GLY A 967 -66.49 75.12 66.70
N SER A 968 -66.36 75.27 68.01
CA SER A 968 -65.08 75.09 68.72
C SER A 968 -64.74 73.61 68.96
N PHE A 969 -65.77 72.79 69.17
CA PHE A 969 -65.70 71.34 69.27
C PHE A 969 -66.82 70.74 68.43
N ASP A 970 -66.48 69.81 67.54
CA ASP A 970 -67.43 69.22 66.61
C ASP A 970 -67.73 67.76 66.98
N PRO A 971 -68.96 67.45 67.44
CA PRO A 971 -69.35 66.09 67.82
C PRO A 971 -69.56 65.14 66.63
N ASN A 972 -69.62 65.69 65.41
CA ASN A 972 -69.92 64.95 64.18
C ASN A 972 -68.67 64.47 63.46
N VAL A 973 -67.46 64.97 63.77
CA VAL A 973 -66.24 64.41 63.18
C VAL A 973 -66.03 62.99 63.72
N ALA A 974 -66.19 61.99 62.87
CA ALA A 974 -66.05 60.57 63.22
C ALA A 974 -64.73 59.96 62.74
N LYS A 975 -64.07 60.56 61.74
CA LYS A 975 -62.78 60.08 61.21
C LYS A 975 -61.94 61.19 60.57
N LEU A 976 -60.63 61.08 60.75
CA LEU A 976 -59.60 61.94 60.16
C LEU A 976 -58.86 61.19 59.04
N LYS A 977 -58.56 61.89 57.96
CA LYS A 977 -57.58 61.51 56.93
C LYS A 977 -56.51 62.59 56.88
N ILE A 978 -55.28 62.25 57.24
CA ILE A 978 -54.15 63.17 57.25
C ILE A 978 -53.18 62.72 56.18
N GLU A 979 -53.08 63.49 55.11
CA GLU A 979 -52.13 63.26 54.03
C GLU A 979 -50.82 63.98 54.33
N THR A 980 -49.71 63.42 53.87
CA THR A 980 -48.39 64.04 53.97
C THR A 980 -47.80 64.27 52.59
N ASN A 981 -47.00 65.32 52.46
CA ASN A 981 -46.24 65.63 51.25
C ASN A 981 -44.74 65.34 51.48
N GLY A 982 -44.06 64.83 50.45
CA GLY A 982 -42.64 64.42 50.50
C GLY A 982 -42.45 62.91 50.45
N ALA A 983 -41.22 62.45 50.66
CA ALA A 983 -40.86 61.04 50.74
C ALA A 983 -40.40 60.73 52.15
N PHE A 984 -40.91 59.65 52.76
CA PHE A 984 -40.58 59.34 54.15
C PHE A 984 -39.16 58.82 54.24
N SER A 985 -38.25 59.72 54.63
CA SER A 985 -36.84 59.47 54.83
C SER A 985 -36.61 58.22 55.66
N PHE A 986 -35.52 57.52 55.36
CA PHE A 986 -35.10 56.29 56.02
C PHE A 986 -33.64 56.44 56.45
N GLY A 987 -33.23 55.65 57.45
CA GLY A 987 -31.88 55.73 58.01
C GLY A 987 -31.67 56.94 58.95
N GLY A 988 -30.64 56.85 59.81
CA GLY A 988 -30.39 57.82 60.89
C GLY A 988 -30.59 57.23 62.28
N SER A 989 -30.14 57.95 63.32
CA SER A 989 -30.28 57.56 64.73
C SER A 989 -30.61 58.79 65.60
N PRO A 990 -31.81 58.88 66.21
CA PRO A 990 -32.94 57.95 66.10
C PRO A 990 -33.52 57.87 64.67
N VAL A 991 -34.33 56.85 64.37
CA VAL A 991 -34.92 56.68 63.04
C VAL A 991 -35.82 57.88 62.66
N PRO A 992 -35.96 58.22 61.36
CA PRO A 992 -36.84 59.29 60.91
C PRO A 992 -38.28 59.06 61.37
N GLU A 993 -38.90 60.09 61.95
CA GLU A 993 -40.25 60.01 62.47
C GLU A 993 -41.01 61.32 62.29
N PHE A 994 -42.34 61.24 62.21
CA PHE A 994 -43.21 62.41 62.39
C PHE A 994 -44.32 62.07 63.37
N THR A 995 -44.86 63.08 64.03
CA THR A 995 -45.98 62.94 64.95
C THR A 995 -47.12 63.86 64.55
N VAL A 996 -48.31 63.27 64.40
CA VAL A 996 -49.55 64.02 64.23
C VAL A 996 -50.25 64.17 65.56
N ILE A 997 -50.64 65.39 65.90
CA ILE A 997 -51.23 65.75 67.19
C ILE A 997 -52.59 66.39 66.94
N PHE A 998 -53.62 65.91 67.62
CA PHE A 998 -54.93 66.55 67.62
C PHE A 998 -55.62 66.33 68.96
N ARG A 999 -56.62 67.15 69.27
CA ARG A 999 -57.35 67.09 70.54
C ARG A 999 -58.82 66.74 70.33
N VAL A 1000 -59.38 66.15 71.36
CA VAL A 1000 -60.81 65.88 71.45
C VAL A 1000 -61.32 66.26 72.83
N ARG A 1001 -62.61 66.53 72.94
CA ARG A 1001 -63.33 66.72 74.19
C ARG A 1001 -64.23 65.54 74.47
N ILE A 1002 -64.23 65.00 75.69
CA ILE A 1002 -65.16 63.95 76.09
C ILE A 1002 -66.57 64.55 76.16
N LYS A 1003 -67.56 63.87 75.56
CA LYS A 1003 -68.98 64.26 75.58
C LYS A 1003 -69.60 64.18 76.96
#